data_AF-A0A4T0WLL1-F1
#
_entry.id   AF-A0A4T0WLL1-F1
#
_cell.length_a   1.000
_cell.length_b   1.000
_cell.length_c   1.000
_cell.angle_alpha   90.00
_cell.angle_beta   90.00
_cell.angle_gamma   90.00
#
_symmetry.space_group_name_H-M   'P 1'
#
loop_
_entity.id
_entity.type
_entity.pdbx_description
1 polymer ?
#
loop_
_entity_poly.entity_id
_entity_poly.type
_entity_poly.pdbx_seq_one_letter_code
_entity_poly.pdbx_strand_id
1 'polypeptide(L)'
;MMRGHGGQQGQGQPEGEMVEIDVLQGHHHPHQHQYQPPYQNGQQQNQYQEQYQEYSQNPYDNSHNGHNPYETDPSYAGQEAYGRALTNNANSPYQQQQDQFHQQQQQQQYQQPHAVSAGDDYGPPGWANRHSIGMAGAPSIGPSISGMDTPVDSRAATPTLKSGMQTPFDGDHLPPPRHPWSTDSTPNSPMNQSHQSLQNLLPGQASPVLAKEWVEGSDQIARLHKRDDSDIWKGWKRHVFRLVPLLTILATGMYLVYLGLRIYCVISAQNLAKEIYAQAWVFIAVEVAVAIPSIMHNIWTMWSMKKRQRPKLRLMGDEVPTVDVLLTCCGEEDDLVLDTARAACDVDYPRDRFRVIICDDGKSSGLEAGIAALAMTYPNVFYLARPKYPGVPHHFKAGNLNYALDYVHTMPGGAGQFMAALDADMIPERDWLRAILPHMLIDPKVALACPPQLFYNTPPSDPLAQSLDFFVHVIEPIKDALGVAWCTGSGYCVRREALDEIGNFPLGSLAEDVATSTLMLGKGWKTAYIHEPLQFGTVPEDYGGHLKQRTRWAIGTVDTSFKLNFCLYGEKVKQMTTAQRFSGFLYATLSLYTILLTLSMFAIPIILVMGKPLVAYANYEQLRWLIRACFAATITNRLCEFALFIPAGYHTGQRGSRYQLWMSPYIALCIIRSFILPTWLGGQTQAFKPTGSLGSALNERDPKTRKGMLRRLWGVLINYMAIFHLAFVYLTLVGVVLTSYRCFYVNDDLRDTLMCLITHAFWPPLTFIFICSSLWTPIAYAIDPPNMPEREQLLDRDPKTFVAHPSKQSKKIAFGGQAAWFETELTVTTGYTILVFVLSFIY
;
A
#
# COMPACT_ATOMS: atom_id res chain seq x y z
N MET A 1 -37.21 -15.44 46.82
CA MET A 1 -38.40 -16.16 47.35
C MET A 1 -39.47 -16.19 46.26
N MET A 2 -40.22 -17.30 46.14
CA MET A 2 -41.46 -17.51 45.37
C MET A 2 -41.45 -17.17 43.86
N ARG A 3 -41.61 -18.19 42.98
CA ARG A 3 -42.86 -18.62 42.27
C ARG A 3 -43.26 -17.72 41.07
N GLY A 4 -43.67 -18.24 39.91
CA GLY A 4 -43.69 -19.64 39.42
C GLY A 4 -44.95 -19.98 38.59
N HIS A 5 -44.76 -20.64 37.43
CA HIS A 5 -45.80 -20.99 36.42
C HIS A 5 -46.50 -19.76 35.79
N GLY A 6 -47.22 -19.80 34.67
CA GLY A 6 -47.70 -20.82 33.70
C GLY A 6 -49.07 -20.32 33.18
N GLY A 7 -49.59 -20.55 31.97
CA GLY A 7 -49.26 -21.38 30.80
C GLY A 7 -50.55 -21.49 29.93
N GLN A 8 -50.43 -21.86 28.64
CA GLN A 8 -51.51 -22.28 27.72
C GLN A 8 -52.64 -21.30 27.27
N GLN A 9 -52.70 -21.10 25.94
CA GLN A 9 -53.85 -21.33 25.01
C GLN A 9 -55.25 -20.70 25.24
N GLY A 10 -55.87 -20.23 24.15
CA GLY A 10 -57.35 -20.26 24.00
C GLY A 10 -58.01 -19.21 23.09
N GLN A 11 -58.11 -19.50 21.78
CA GLN A 11 -59.17 -19.17 20.78
C GLN A 11 -60.11 -17.94 20.94
N GLY A 12 -60.48 -17.29 19.82
CA GLY A 12 -61.63 -16.35 19.80
C GLY A 12 -61.71 -15.30 18.68
N GLN A 13 -61.82 -15.72 17.41
CA GLN A 13 -62.54 -14.93 16.38
C GLN A 13 -63.98 -15.46 16.30
N PRO A 14 -64.99 -14.65 15.89
CA PRO A 14 -65.33 -14.49 14.47
C PRO A 14 -65.79 -13.03 14.15
N GLU A 15 -66.40 -12.62 13.02
CA GLU A 15 -66.89 -13.32 11.81
C GLU A 15 -67.01 -12.35 10.60
N GLY A 16 -67.24 -12.90 9.40
CA GLY A 16 -67.86 -12.20 8.24
C GLY A 16 -66.93 -11.49 7.24
N GLU A 17 -67.07 -11.68 5.92
CA GLU A 17 -67.79 -12.69 5.12
C GLU A 17 -67.15 -12.72 3.70
N MET A 18 -66.72 -13.88 3.18
CA MET A 18 -67.27 -14.67 2.03
C MET A 18 -67.47 -13.88 0.70
N VAL A 19 -67.29 -14.45 -0.52
CA VAL A 19 -67.75 -15.73 -1.15
C VAL A 19 -66.74 -16.06 -2.30
N GLU A 20 -66.01 -17.20 -2.31
CA GLU A 20 -66.25 -18.48 -3.07
C GLU A 20 -66.14 -18.40 -4.62
N ILE A 21 -65.84 -19.42 -5.43
CA ILE A 21 -65.50 -20.87 -5.30
C ILE A 21 -64.59 -21.23 -6.53
N ASP A 22 -63.49 -22.00 -6.46
CA ASP A 22 -63.32 -23.49 -6.44
C ASP A 22 -63.90 -24.21 -7.70
N VAL A 23 -63.53 -25.41 -8.19
CA VAL A 23 -62.83 -26.63 -7.70
C VAL A 23 -62.01 -27.24 -8.88
N LEU A 24 -60.98 -28.11 -8.74
CA LEU A 24 -61.06 -29.61 -8.74
C LEU A 24 -59.67 -30.33 -8.58
N GLN A 25 -59.66 -31.65 -8.81
CA GLN A 25 -58.66 -32.70 -8.50
C GLN A 25 -57.83 -33.18 -9.73
N GLY A 26 -56.77 -34.03 -9.63
CA GLY A 26 -56.05 -34.59 -8.46
C GLY A 26 -55.16 -35.84 -8.75
N HIS A 27 -54.58 -36.42 -7.67
CA HIS A 27 -53.94 -37.76 -7.49
C HIS A 27 -52.73 -38.23 -8.34
N HIS A 28 -51.54 -38.47 -7.71
CA HIS A 28 -51.01 -39.80 -7.32
C HIS A 28 -49.56 -39.77 -6.72
N HIS A 29 -49.15 -40.90 -6.10
CA HIS A 29 -47.85 -41.23 -5.48
C HIS A 29 -47.57 -42.73 -5.72
N PRO A 30 -46.37 -43.30 -5.45
CA PRO A 30 -45.00 -42.76 -5.39
C PRO A 30 -44.00 -43.63 -6.24
N HIS A 31 -42.67 -43.47 -6.12
CA HIS A 31 -41.65 -44.55 -6.01
C HIS A 31 -40.20 -44.00 -5.92
N GLN A 32 -39.26 -44.81 -5.41
CA GLN A 32 -37.82 -44.54 -5.36
C GLN A 32 -37.05 -45.47 -6.31
N HIS A 33 -35.91 -45.04 -6.86
CA HIS A 33 -34.84 -45.93 -7.33
C HIS A 33 -33.46 -45.30 -7.15
N GLN A 34 -32.45 -46.13 -6.86
CA GLN A 34 -31.04 -45.75 -6.82
C GLN A 34 -30.47 -45.64 -8.24
N TYR A 35 -29.42 -44.84 -8.44
CA TYR A 35 -28.51 -45.00 -9.58
C TYR A 35 -27.05 -44.74 -9.18
N GLN A 36 -26.12 -45.51 -9.76
CA GLN A 36 -24.67 -45.32 -9.69
C GLN A 36 -24.15 -44.56 -10.93
N PRO A 37 -22.93 -44.01 -10.90
CA PRO A 37 -22.50 -43.02 -11.89
C PRO A 37 -21.98 -43.62 -13.20
N PRO A 38 -22.13 -42.91 -14.34
CA PRO A 38 -21.36 -43.16 -15.55
C PRO A 38 -20.00 -42.42 -15.52
N TYR A 39 -18.97 -43.06 -16.08
CA TYR A 39 -17.70 -42.42 -16.46
C TYR A 39 -17.72 -42.08 -17.96
N GLN A 40 -16.91 -41.08 -18.35
CA GLN A 40 -16.69 -40.63 -19.74
C GLN A 40 -17.93 -39.96 -20.41
N ASN A 41 -17.78 -39.07 -21.40
CA ASN A 41 -16.57 -38.53 -22.04
C ASN A 41 -16.70 -37.01 -22.27
N GLY A 42 -15.59 -36.32 -22.57
CA GLY A 42 -15.53 -34.85 -22.53
C GLY A 42 -16.24 -34.11 -23.66
N GLN A 43 -17.16 -33.20 -23.32
CA GLN A 43 -17.65 -32.11 -24.19
C GLN A 43 -18.28 -30.98 -23.35
N GLN A 44 -17.45 -30.16 -22.68
CA GLN A 44 -17.95 -29.04 -21.86
C GLN A 44 -17.05 -27.78 -21.89
N GLN A 45 -16.31 -27.57 -22.98
CA GLN A 45 -15.36 -26.46 -23.13
C GLN A 45 -15.88 -25.28 -23.97
N ASN A 46 -16.95 -25.47 -24.74
CA ASN A 46 -17.40 -24.46 -25.73
C ASN A 46 -18.33 -23.37 -25.15
N GLN A 47 -18.92 -23.57 -23.97
CA GLN A 47 -19.95 -22.64 -23.45
C GLN A 47 -19.37 -21.33 -22.88
N TYR A 48 -18.04 -21.16 -22.87
CA TYR A 48 -17.36 -19.92 -22.47
C TYR A 48 -16.99 -19.00 -23.65
N GLN A 49 -17.22 -19.39 -24.91
CA GLN A 49 -16.87 -18.56 -26.08
C GLN A 49 -18.01 -17.67 -26.59
N GLU A 50 -19.28 -18.10 -26.45
CA GLU A 50 -20.42 -17.37 -27.06
C GLU A 50 -20.71 -16.03 -26.37
N GLN A 51 -20.38 -15.88 -25.08
CA GLN A 51 -20.60 -14.63 -24.34
C GLN A 51 -19.65 -13.48 -24.72
N TYR A 52 -18.68 -13.72 -25.62
CA TYR A 52 -17.68 -12.71 -26.03
C TYR A 52 -18.05 -11.89 -27.29
N GLN A 53 -19.17 -12.16 -27.96
CA GLN A 53 -19.51 -11.49 -29.23
C GLN A 53 -20.52 -10.33 -29.12
N GLU A 54 -21.28 -10.21 -28.02
CA GLU A 54 -22.46 -9.32 -27.98
C GLU A 54 -22.17 -7.84 -27.61
N TYR A 55 -20.90 -7.48 -27.36
CA TYR A 55 -20.47 -6.10 -27.08
C TYR A 55 -19.49 -5.54 -28.12
N SER A 56 -19.89 -5.58 -29.41
CA SER A 56 -19.20 -4.86 -30.48
C SER A 56 -20.19 -4.18 -31.43
N GLN A 57 -20.75 -3.05 -31.00
CA GLN A 57 -21.37 -2.06 -31.88
C GLN A 57 -20.83 -0.67 -31.53
N ASN A 58 -19.97 -0.15 -32.39
CA ASN A 58 -19.43 1.21 -32.29
C ASN A 58 -19.87 2.01 -33.51
N PRO A 59 -20.91 2.87 -33.42
CA PRO A 59 -21.29 3.73 -34.52
C PRO A 59 -20.31 4.89 -34.63
N TYR A 60 -19.68 5.06 -35.79
CA TYR A 60 -19.37 6.35 -36.44
C TYR A 60 -18.47 6.11 -37.67
N ASP A 61 -19.10 5.91 -38.82
CA ASP A 61 -18.50 6.20 -40.11
C ASP A 61 -19.27 7.38 -40.72
N ASN A 62 -18.55 8.44 -41.11
CA ASN A 62 -19.01 9.29 -42.20
C ASN A 62 -17.85 10.06 -42.86
N SER A 63 -17.72 9.86 -44.16
CA SER A 63 -16.80 10.49 -45.11
C SER A 63 -16.61 12.01 -45.02
N HIS A 64 -15.47 12.52 -45.52
CA HIS A 64 -15.45 13.42 -46.69
C HIS A 64 -14.06 13.52 -47.40
N ASN A 65 -14.11 13.78 -48.71
CA ASN A 65 -13.05 13.69 -49.74
C ASN A 65 -11.73 14.49 -49.52
N GLY A 66 -10.63 14.05 -50.18
CA GLY A 66 -9.32 14.75 -50.06
C GLY A 66 -8.18 14.50 -51.08
N HIS A 67 -8.40 13.97 -52.29
CA HIS A 67 -7.44 13.88 -53.43
C HIS A 67 -6.11 13.06 -53.28
N ASN A 68 -5.91 12.15 -54.25
CA ASN A 68 -4.61 11.66 -54.77
C ASN A 68 -4.22 12.56 -55.99
N PRO A 69 -3.10 12.38 -56.76
CA PRO A 69 -2.18 11.23 -56.85
C PRO A 69 -0.66 11.56 -56.80
N TYR A 70 0.19 10.52 -56.78
CA TYR A 70 1.22 10.32 -57.83
C TYR A 70 1.72 8.85 -57.90
N GLU A 71 1.32 8.23 -59.00
CA GLU A 71 1.65 6.99 -59.71
C GLU A 71 2.95 6.17 -59.49
N THR A 72 2.78 4.85 -59.75
CA THR A 72 3.67 3.87 -60.46
C THR A 72 4.88 3.18 -59.81
N ASP A 73 4.68 1.88 -59.56
CA ASP A 73 5.58 0.70 -59.68
C ASP A 73 5.90 0.42 -61.21
N PRO A 74 6.67 -0.61 -61.69
CA PRO A 74 7.33 -1.73 -60.98
C PRO A 74 8.69 -2.30 -61.53
N SER A 75 9.22 -3.32 -60.83
CA SER A 75 9.68 -4.65 -61.37
C SER A 75 11.16 -5.07 -61.61
N TYR A 76 11.32 -6.42 -61.54
CA TYR A 76 12.31 -7.36 -62.14
C TYR A 76 13.77 -7.57 -61.61
N ALA A 77 13.89 -8.53 -60.68
CA ALA A 77 14.72 -9.77 -60.68
C ALA A 77 16.17 -9.87 -61.23
N GLY A 78 16.98 -10.68 -60.52
CA GLY A 78 18.24 -11.29 -61.04
C GLY A 78 18.93 -12.25 -60.05
N GLN A 79 19.24 -13.48 -60.49
CA GLN A 79 20.19 -14.42 -59.85
C GLN A 79 21.58 -14.25 -60.58
N GLU A 80 22.73 -14.81 -60.23
CA GLU A 80 23.11 -16.03 -59.47
C GLU A 80 24.37 -15.80 -58.58
N ALA A 81 25.01 -16.87 -58.07
CA ALA A 81 26.15 -16.82 -57.14
C ALA A 81 27.32 -17.75 -57.56
N TYR A 82 28.54 -17.46 -57.10
CA TYR A 82 29.64 -18.44 -56.90
C TYR A 82 30.78 -17.80 -56.07
N GLY A 83 31.38 -18.48 -55.07
CA GLY A 83 32.36 -17.78 -54.19
C GLY A 83 33.24 -18.51 -53.15
N ARG A 84 33.23 -19.85 -53.05
CA ARG A 84 34.05 -20.68 -52.09
C ARG A 84 33.75 -20.52 -50.59
N ALA A 85 34.22 -21.51 -49.82
CA ALA A 85 34.18 -21.60 -48.35
C ALA A 85 35.55 -22.05 -47.82
N LEU A 86 35.78 -21.94 -46.50
CA LEU A 86 36.32 -23.00 -45.63
C LEU A 86 36.39 -22.58 -44.14
N THR A 87 35.69 -23.36 -43.31
CA THR A 87 35.96 -23.74 -41.89
C THR A 87 36.94 -22.93 -41.01
N ASN A 88 36.51 -22.56 -39.78
CA ASN A 88 37.00 -23.23 -38.55
C ASN A 88 36.21 -22.87 -37.27
N ASN A 89 35.90 -23.90 -36.48
CA ASN A 89 35.63 -23.84 -35.04
C ASN A 89 36.97 -23.94 -34.28
N ALA A 90 37.13 -23.58 -32.99
CA ALA A 90 36.37 -22.70 -32.09
C ALA A 90 37.21 -22.52 -30.79
N ASN A 91 36.97 -21.46 -29.99
CA ASN A 91 36.81 -21.51 -28.53
C ASN A 91 36.59 -20.10 -27.92
N SER A 92 36.16 -20.06 -26.65
CA SER A 92 35.45 -18.92 -26.02
C SER A 92 36.34 -18.05 -25.09
N PRO A 93 36.09 -16.73 -24.97
CA PRO A 93 36.82 -15.84 -24.06
C PRO A 93 36.62 -16.09 -22.55
N TYR A 94 35.65 -16.94 -22.16
CA TYR A 94 35.13 -17.05 -20.79
C TYR A 94 36.11 -17.53 -19.70
N GLN A 95 37.33 -17.96 -20.06
CA GLN A 95 38.30 -18.51 -19.10
C GLN A 95 39.41 -17.54 -18.63
N GLN A 96 39.53 -16.33 -19.19
CA GLN A 96 40.52 -15.34 -18.71
C GLN A 96 39.99 -14.33 -17.69
N GLN A 97 38.68 -14.33 -17.43
CA GLN A 97 38.04 -13.33 -16.55
C GLN A 97 37.94 -13.77 -15.07
N GLN A 98 38.18 -15.06 -14.77
CA GLN A 98 38.10 -15.59 -13.40
C GLN A 98 39.41 -15.37 -12.61
N ASP A 99 40.58 -15.58 -13.22
CA ASP A 99 41.88 -15.50 -12.52
C ASP A 99 42.23 -14.08 -12.01
N GLN A 100 41.79 -13.02 -12.72
CA GLN A 100 41.99 -11.64 -12.26
C GLN A 100 41.21 -11.31 -10.97
N PHE A 101 40.10 -12.01 -10.70
CA PHE A 101 39.28 -11.75 -9.52
C PHE A 101 39.90 -12.27 -8.21
N HIS A 102 40.81 -13.26 -8.29
CA HIS A 102 41.44 -13.85 -7.11
C HIS A 102 42.65 -13.08 -6.56
N GLN A 103 43.27 -12.17 -7.33
CA GLN A 103 44.44 -11.42 -6.85
C GLN A 103 44.09 -10.13 -6.07
N GLN A 104 42.95 -9.49 -6.32
CA GLN A 104 42.59 -8.25 -5.62
C GLN A 104 42.12 -8.47 -4.17
N GLN A 105 41.54 -9.63 -3.83
CA GLN A 105 41.05 -9.90 -2.47
C GLN A 105 42.17 -10.09 -1.43
N GLN A 106 43.42 -10.35 -1.83
CA GLN A 106 44.52 -10.65 -0.90
C GLN A 106 45.23 -9.41 -0.30
N GLN A 107 44.91 -8.18 -0.73
CA GLN A 107 45.70 -6.98 -0.35
C GLN A 107 45.09 -6.06 0.72
N GLN A 108 43.88 -6.30 1.23
CA GLN A 108 43.24 -5.40 2.22
C GLN A 108 43.12 -5.96 3.65
N GLN A 109 43.62 -7.17 3.93
CA GLN A 109 43.40 -7.84 5.23
C GLN A 109 44.45 -7.52 6.33
N TYR A 110 44.95 -6.28 6.41
CA TYR A 110 45.87 -5.85 7.48
C TYR A 110 45.67 -4.37 7.89
N GLN A 111 44.82 -4.12 8.91
CA GLN A 111 45.11 -3.23 10.05
C GLN A 111 43.93 -3.13 11.06
N GLN A 112 44.28 -3.24 12.34
CA GLN A 112 43.53 -2.89 13.58
C GLN A 112 44.55 -2.22 14.52
N PRO A 113 44.21 -1.60 15.68
CA PRO A 113 42.97 -1.64 16.49
C PRO A 113 42.31 -0.22 16.56
N HIS A 114 41.48 0.24 17.52
CA HIS A 114 41.09 -0.11 18.90
C HIS A 114 39.59 0.21 19.16
N ALA A 115 39.10 -0.07 20.39
CA ALA A 115 37.74 0.26 20.85
C ALA A 115 37.76 1.14 22.12
N VAL A 116 36.75 2.00 22.28
CA VAL A 116 36.47 2.82 23.49
C VAL A 116 34.95 2.86 23.75
N SER A 117 34.55 3.14 25.00
CA SER A 117 33.18 3.02 25.53
C SER A 117 32.23 4.18 25.18
N ALA A 118 30.96 4.01 25.57
CA ALA A 118 29.82 4.90 25.31
C ALA A 118 29.80 6.21 26.11
N GLY A 119 28.97 7.15 25.64
CA GLY A 119 28.49 8.32 26.38
C GLY A 119 27.37 9.04 25.59
N ASP A 120 26.26 9.35 26.26
CA ASP A 120 25.23 10.27 25.74
C ASP A 120 25.69 11.72 25.95
N ASP A 121 25.38 12.65 25.03
CA ASP A 121 25.03 14.03 25.42
C ASP A 121 24.31 14.84 24.33
N TYR A 122 23.65 15.93 24.73
CA TYR A 122 22.89 16.86 23.86
C TYR A 122 23.65 18.19 23.63
N GLY A 123 23.63 18.74 22.41
CA GLY A 123 24.20 20.07 22.12
C GLY A 123 23.69 20.75 20.83
N PRO A 124 23.28 22.03 20.84
CA PRO A 124 22.76 22.76 19.66
C PRO A 124 23.86 23.49 18.84
N PRO A 125 23.56 23.94 17.60
CA PRO A 125 24.58 24.38 16.63
C PRO A 125 24.98 25.87 16.71
N GLY A 126 26.21 26.16 16.26
CA GLY A 126 26.72 27.52 16.01
C GLY A 126 26.80 27.89 14.52
N TRP A 127 26.76 29.20 14.21
CA TRP A 127 26.75 29.75 12.84
C TRP A 127 27.99 30.61 12.53
N ALA A 128 28.27 30.79 11.23
CA ALA A 128 29.27 31.69 10.62
C ALA A 128 30.77 31.28 10.82
N ASN A 129 31.72 31.73 10.00
CA ASN A 129 31.71 32.87 9.06
C ASN A 129 32.49 32.63 7.73
N ARG A 130 32.60 33.66 6.87
CA ARG A 130 33.04 33.65 5.46
C ARG A 130 34.55 33.87 5.22
N HIS A 131 34.93 33.87 3.92
CA HIS A 131 36.13 34.41 3.23
C HIS A 131 37.27 33.41 2.92
N SER A 132 37.97 33.45 1.77
CA SER A 132 37.75 34.17 0.48
C SER A 132 38.72 33.77 -0.66
N ILE A 133 38.21 33.76 -1.91
CA ILE A 133 38.89 34.08 -3.21
C ILE A 133 40.09 33.22 -3.71
N GLY A 134 40.00 32.77 -4.96
CA GLY A 134 41.10 32.24 -5.80
C GLY A 134 40.61 31.89 -7.22
N MET A 135 41.40 32.09 -8.29
CA MET A 135 40.93 32.02 -9.69
C MET A 135 41.76 31.12 -10.63
N ALA A 136 41.05 30.44 -11.54
CA ALA A 136 41.37 30.09 -12.93
C ALA A 136 42.59 29.17 -13.30
N GLY A 137 42.38 28.30 -14.30
CA GLY A 137 43.44 27.59 -15.05
C GLY A 137 43.01 26.27 -15.74
N ALA A 138 43.04 26.22 -17.08
CA ALA A 138 42.86 25.03 -17.96
C ALA A 138 43.29 25.38 -19.41
N PRO A 139 43.47 24.44 -20.38
CA PRO A 139 43.42 22.96 -20.35
C PRO A 139 44.83 22.34 -20.68
N SER A 140 45.17 21.36 -21.57
CA SER A 140 44.50 20.51 -22.60
C SER A 140 45.44 19.43 -23.22
N ILE A 141 44.87 18.29 -23.65
CA ILE A 141 45.29 17.40 -24.79
C ILE A 141 46.61 16.56 -24.70
N GLY A 142 46.57 15.30 -25.20
CA GLY A 142 47.68 14.68 -25.98
C GLY A 142 48.18 13.25 -25.59
N PRO A 143 48.14 12.23 -26.48
CA PRO A 143 48.65 10.86 -26.21
C PRO A 143 49.58 10.24 -27.30
N SER A 144 50.41 9.23 -26.95
CA SER A 144 50.89 8.16 -27.91
C SER A 144 51.74 7.01 -27.32
N ILE A 145 51.21 5.77 -27.37
CA ILE A 145 51.68 4.55 -28.12
C ILE A 145 53.19 4.12 -28.21
N SER A 146 53.40 2.79 -28.06
CA SER A 146 54.42 1.86 -28.67
C SER A 146 55.78 1.55 -28.00
N GLY A 147 56.24 0.28 -28.18
CA GLY A 147 57.68 -0.03 -28.44
C GLY A 147 58.34 -1.28 -27.84
N MET A 148 58.20 -2.48 -28.46
CA MET A 148 59.18 -3.60 -28.52
C MET A 148 59.63 -4.27 -27.16
N ASP A 149 60.35 -5.39 -27.07
CA ASP A 149 61.12 -6.20 -28.05
C ASP A 149 61.08 -7.75 -27.77
N THR A 150 61.98 -8.55 -28.38
CA THR A 150 61.97 -10.03 -28.53
C THR A 150 63.26 -10.72 -28.02
N PRO A 151 63.63 -11.99 -28.35
CA PRO A 151 62.98 -13.33 -28.20
C PRO A 151 63.86 -14.33 -27.37
N VAL A 152 63.62 -15.68 -27.42
CA VAL A 152 64.60 -16.80 -27.65
C VAL A 152 64.11 -18.21 -27.14
N ASP A 153 64.09 -19.21 -28.05
CA ASP A 153 64.31 -20.69 -27.96
C ASP A 153 63.86 -21.57 -26.74
N SER A 154 63.31 -22.80 -26.82
CA SER A 154 63.13 -23.79 -27.91
C SER A 154 62.53 -25.17 -27.41
N ARG A 155 62.03 -25.98 -28.36
CA ARG A 155 62.04 -27.48 -28.45
C ARG A 155 61.33 -28.41 -27.41
N ALA A 156 60.04 -28.64 -27.68
CA ALA A 156 59.40 -29.93 -28.07
C ALA A 156 59.92 -31.34 -27.60
N ALA A 157 58.98 -32.17 -27.11
CA ALA A 157 58.89 -33.63 -27.38
C ALA A 157 57.47 -34.20 -27.07
N THR A 158 57.08 -35.30 -27.73
CA THR A 158 55.79 -36.06 -27.61
C THR A 158 56.04 -37.54 -28.01
N PRO A 159 55.07 -38.48 -27.94
CA PRO A 159 53.99 -38.74 -26.97
C PRO A 159 53.97 -40.22 -26.49
N THR A 160 52.99 -40.67 -25.69
CA THR A 160 52.46 -42.07 -25.74
C THR A 160 51.06 -42.21 -25.09
N LEU A 161 50.46 -43.42 -25.11
CA LEU A 161 48.99 -43.63 -25.13
C LEU A 161 48.55 -44.96 -24.47
N LYS A 162 47.23 -45.06 -24.14
CA LYS A 162 46.40 -46.25 -23.80
C LYS A 162 46.24 -46.67 -22.33
N SER A 163 45.24 -47.54 -22.11
CA SER A 163 44.54 -47.79 -20.83
C SER A 163 43.87 -49.18 -20.75
N GLY A 164 43.58 -49.65 -19.53
CA GLY A 164 42.46 -50.56 -19.20
C GLY A 164 42.73 -52.08 -19.06
N MET A 165 42.29 -52.67 -17.92
CA MET A 165 41.68 -54.02 -17.79
C MET A 165 41.09 -54.27 -16.37
N GLN A 166 40.55 -55.48 -16.07
CA GLN A 166 39.51 -55.72 -15.03
C GLN A 166 39.71 -56.96 -14.12
N THR A 167 39.16 -56.93 -12.88
CA THR A 167 38.53 -58.05 -12.08
C THR A 167 39.44 -59.22 -11.54
N PRO A 168 38.94 -60.23 -10.75
CA PRO A 168 38.30 -60.15 -9.40
C PRO A 168 38.57 -61.32 -8.35
N PHE A 169 38.12 -61.14 -7.08
CA PHE A 169 37.51 -62.09 -6.08
C PHE A 169 38.27 -63.21 -5.26
N ASP A 170 37.54 -63.70 -4.22
CA ASP A 170 37.69 -64.84 -3.25
C ASP A 170 38.76 -64.81 -2.10
N GLY A 171 38.57 -65.39 -0.89
CA GLY A 171 37.39 -66.04 -0.25
C GLY A 171 37.60 -66.60 1.21
N ASP A 172 36.50 -66.98 1.89
CA ASP A 172 36.28 -67.90 3.05
C ASP A 172 36.79 -67.71 4.53
N HIS A 173 35.85 -67.69 5.50
CA HIS A 173 35.52 -68.78 6.48
C HIS A 173 34.42 -68.39 7.53
N LEU A 174 33.83 -69.37 8.26
CA LEU A 174 32.54 -69.25 9.01
C LEU A 174 32.58 -69.79 10.49
N PRO A 175 31.46 -70.23 11.15
CA PRO A 175 30.77 -69.53 12.27
C PRO A 175 30.73 -70.42 13.56
N PRO A 176 29.73 -70.43 14.51
CA PRO A 176 28.56 -69.58 14.86
C PRO A 176 28.65 -69.16 16.39
N PRO A 177 27.63 -69.16 17.31
CA PRO A 177 26.16 -69.19 17.25
C PRO A 177 25.33 -68.30 18.26
N ARG A 178 23.99 -68.31 18.05
CA ARG A 178 22.85 -68.06 18.99
C ARG A 178 22.37 -66.61 19.29
N HIS A 179 21.05 -66.54 19.54
CA HIS A 179 20.06 -65.44 19.47
C HIS A 179 19.25 -65.38 20.82
N PRO A 180 18.20 -64.55 21.09
CA PRO A 180 17.19 -63.96 20.15
C PRO A 180 16.57 -62.54 20.46
N TRP A 181 15.80 -62.00 19.50
CA TRP A 181 14.85 -60.82 19.56
C TRP A 181 15.46 -59.42 19.87
N SER A 182 14.94 -58.26 19.41
CA SER A 182 13.95 -57.93 18.34
C SER A 182 14.06 -56.44 17.90
N THR A 183 13.72 -56.15 16.64
CA THR A 183 13.17 -54.89 16.05
C THR A 183 13.40 -53.51 16.72
N ASP A 184 14.02 -52.56 16.00
CA ASP A 184 13.29 -51.50 15.26
C ASP A 184 14.22 -50.64 14.36
N SER A 185 13.65 -49.77 13.51
CA SER A 185 14.33 -49.13 12.37
C SER A 185 14.47 -47.59 12.46
N THR A 186 15.64 -47.07 12.08
CA THR A 186 15.92 -45.61 12.00
C THR A 186 16.83 -45.24 10.82
N PRO A 187 16.47 -44.26 9.97
CA PRO A 187 17.37 -43.71 8.96
C PRO A 187 18.01 -42.38 9.42
N ASN A 188 19.18 -42.44 10.06
CA ASN A 188 19.99 -41.24 10.29
C ASN A 188 20.71 -40.81 9.00
N SER A 189 20.39 -39.63 8.46
CA SER A 189 21.08 -39.02 7.32
C SER A 189 21.71 -37.68 7.71
N PRO A 190 23.05 -37.50 7.62
CA PRO A 190 23.75 -36.33 8.16
C PRO A 190 23.75 -35.11 7.21
N MET A 191 22.58 -34.70 6.70
CA MET A 191 22.43 -33.50 5.85
C MET A 191 21.45 -32.44 6.39
N ASN A 192 20.63 -32.75 7.40
CA ASN A 192 19.61 -31.82 7.93
C ASN A 192 20.04 -31.02 9.19
N GLN A 193 21.34 -30.75 9.39
CA GLN A 193 21.84 -30.08 10.62
C GLN A 193 22.73 -28.84 10.42
N SER A 194 22.90 -28.33 9.19
CA SER A 194 23.56 -27.05 8.95
C SER A 194 22.59 -25.85 9.09
N HIS A 195 22.78 -25.08 10.16
CA HIS A 195 22.24 -23.72 10.39
C HIS A 195 20.86 -23.57 11.06
N GLN A 196 20.79 -24.07 12.30
CA GLN A 196 20.29 -23.18 13.36
C GLN A 196 21.16 -21.91 13.43
N SER A 197 20.58 -20.77 13.80
CA SER A 197 21.25 -19.46 13.67
C SER A 197 22.46 -19.31 14.60
N LEU A 198 23.45 -18.53 14.14
CA LEU A 198 24.66 -18.16 14.89
C LEU A 198 24.40 -17.42 16.22
N GLN A 199 23.14 -17.04 16.50
CA GLN A 199 22.72 -16.48 17.79
C GLN A 199 22.95 -17.43 18.96
N ASN A 200 22.85 -18.75 18.74
CA ASN A 200 23.03 -19.76 19.79
C ASN A 200 24.49 -19.91 20.29
N LEU A 201 25.46 -19.21 19.68
CA LEU A 201 26.88 -19.23 20.08
C LEU A 201 27.29 -18.05 20.98
N LEU A 202 26.33 -17.22 21.44
CA LEU A 202 26.57 -16.19 22.45
C LEU A 202 26.22 -16.70 23.86
N PRO A 203 27.19 -16.91 24.77
CA PRO A 203 26.89 -17.35 26.13
C PRO A 203 26.13 -16.27 26.90
N GLY A 204 24.93 -16.59 27.39
CA GLY A 204 24.19 -15.77 28.35
C GLY A 204 22.86 -15.16 27.88
N GLN A 205 22.48 -15.28 26.60
CA GLN A 205 21.11 -14.99 26.17
C GLN A 205 20.38 -16.26 25.73
N ALA A 206 19.65 -16.85 26.67
CA ALA A 206 18.59 -17.78 26.32
C ALA A 206 17.52 -17.01 25.53
N SER A 207 17.31 -17.38 24.26
CA SER A 207 16.09 -16.99 23.53
C SER A 207 14.89 -17.28 24.41
N PRO A 208 14.01 -16.29 24.70
CA PRO A 208 12.94 -16.48 25.67
C PRO A 208 12.02 -17.59 25.16
N VAL A 209 12.03 -18.72 25.87
CA VAL A 209 11.08 -19.81 25.66
C VAL A 209 9.71 -19.29 26.11
N LEU A 210 9.05 -18.57 25.20
CA LEU A 210 7.64 -18.24 25.30
C LEU A 210 6.91 -19.56 25.57
N ALA A 211 6.35 -19.70 26.77
CA ALA A 211 5.61 -20.89 27.15
C ALA A 211 4.53 -21.13 26.10
N LYS A 212 4.64 -22.24 25.35
CA LYS A 212 3.78 -22.52 24.21
C LYS A 212 2.36 -22.81 24.69
N GLU A 213 1.56 -21.75 24.81
CA GLU A 213 0.12 -21.83 24.93
C GLU A 213 -0.39 -22.35 23.58
N TRP A 214 -0.63 -23.66 23.46
CA TRP A 214 -1.27 -24.22 22.28
C TRP A 214 -2.69 -23.68 22.15
N VAL A 215 -3.19 -23.54 20.92
CA VAL A 215 -4.61 -23.22 20.72
C VAL A 215 -5.43 -24.44 21.09
N GLU A 216 -6.47 -24.26 21.92
CA GLU A 216 -7.35 -25.33 22.37
C GLU A 216 -7.88 -26.14 21.17
N GLY A 217 -7.58 -27.43 21.15
CA GLY A 217 -7.93 -28.33 20.03
C GLY A 217 -6.92 -28.37 18.87
N SER A 218 -5.72 -27.80 19.00
CA SER A 218 -4.67 -27.88 17.96
C SER A 218 -3.25 -27.98 18.52
N ASP A 219 -2.64 -29.16 18.37
CA ASP A 219 -1.22 -29.41 18.67
C ASP A 219 -0.26 -28.84 17.60
N GLN A 220 -0.79 -28.18 16.57
CA GLN A 220 -0.04 -27.58 15.47
C GLN A 220 0.03 -26.04 15.55
N ILE A 221 -0.90 -25.38 16.26
CA ILE A 221 -0.95 -23.91 16.29
C ILE A 221 -0.52 -23.38 17.65
N ALA A 222 0.67 -22.78 17.70
CA ALA A 222 1.20 -22.12 18.89
C ALA A 222 0.73 -20.66 18.99
N ARG A 223 0.20 -20.26 20.14
CA ARG A 223 -0.07 -18.85 20.49
C ARG A 223 1.17 -18.24 21.10
N LEU A 224 1.95 -17.51 20.30
CA LEU A 224 3.15 -16.80 20.78
C LEU A 224 2.79 -15.67 21.75
N HIS A 225 1.65 -15.00 21.52
CA HIS A 225 1.17 -13.94 22.39
C HIS A 225 -0.34 -13.70 22.20
N LYS A 226 -1.01 -13.12 23.22
CA LYS A 226 -2.46 -12.87 23.21
C LYS A 226 -2.90 -11.73 22.28
N ARG A 227 -1.95 -11.03 21.64
CA ARG A 227 -2.16 -9.99 20.61
C ARG A 227 -1.02 -10.01 19.59
N ASP A 228 -1.30 -9.89 18.32
CA ASP A 228 -0.30 -9.75 17.25
C ASP A 228 0.45 -8.41 17.28
N ASP A 229 -0.27 -7.31 17.52
CA ASP A 229 0.26 -5.94 17.63
C ASP A 229 1.14 -5.68 18.87
N SER A 230 1.57 -6.72 19.60
CA SER A 230 2.34 -6.60 20.84
C SER A 230 3.71 -5.97 20.66
N ASP A 231 4.32 -6.17 19.50
CA ASP A 231 5.65 -5.62 19.23
C ASP A 231 5.63 -4.15 18.84
N ILE A 232 4.48 -3.68 18.36
CA ILE A 232 4.21 -2.30 17.91
C ILE A 232 3.63 -1.47 19.08
N TRP A 233 2.63 -2.00 19.79
CA TRP A 233 1.85 -1.27 20.80
C TRP A 233 2.25 -1.67 22.24
N LYS A 234 3.33 -1.04 22.73
CA LYS A 234 3.89 -1.28 24.09
C LYS A 234 3.49 -0.17 25.08
N GLY A 235 3.18 -0.57 26.32
CA GLY A 235 3.00 0.33 27.47
C GLY A 235 1.90 1.40 27.34
N TRP A 236 2.22 2.61 27.81
CA TRP A 236 1.29 3.74 28.00
C TRP A 236 0.53 4.15 26.73
N LYS A 237 1.15 3.99 25.54
CA LYS A 237 0.55 4.31 24.24
C LYS A 237 -0.85 3.69 24.08
N ARG A 238 -0.99 2.42 24.47
CA ARG A 238 -2.25 1.67 24.40
C ARG A 238 -3.31 2.17 25.39
N HIS A 239 -2.92 2.84 26.48
CA HIS A 239 -3.85 3.42 27.44
C HIS A 239 -4.39 4.75 26.93
N VAL A 240 -3.55 5.58 26.31
CA VAL A 240 -4.00 6.83 25.65
C VAL A 240 -4.89 6.53 24.45
N PHE A 241 -4.57 5.53 23.62
CA PHE A 241 -5.42 5.15 22.49
C PHE A 241 -6.84 4.70 22.92
N ARG A 242 -7.03 4.13 24.12
CA ARG A 242 -8.38 3.82 24.65
C ARG A 242 -9.26 5.05 24.89
N LEU A 243 -8.66 6.24 24.98
CA LEU A 243 -9.39 7.49 25.11
C LEU A 243 -9.91 8.02 23.77
N VAL A 244 -9.41 7.51 22.63
CA VAL A 244 -9.75 8.01 21.28
C VAL A 244 -11.26 8.14 21.08
N PRO A 245 -12.13 7.13 21.29
CA PRO A 245 -13.57 7.30 21.09
C PRO A 245 -14.18 8.43 21.91
N LEU A 246 -13.77 8.59 23.18
CA LEU A 246 -14.27 9.63 24.07
C LEU A 246 -13.78 11.02 23.61
N LEU A 247 -12.53 11.12 23.18
CA LEU A 247 -11.96 12.34 22.60
C LEU A 247 -12.61 12.69 21.26
N THR A 248 -12.94 11.70 20.42
CA THR A 248 -13.64 11.91 19.15
C THR A 248 -15.09 12.34 19.36
N ILE A 249 -15.80 11.76 20.34
CA ILE A 249 -17.13 12.22 20.76
C ILE A 249 -17.07 13.65 21.27
N LEU A 250 -16.10 13.96 22.15
CA LEU A 250 -15.92 15.28 22.73
C LEU A 250 -15.58 16.34 21.67
N ALA A 251 -14.63 16.05 20.77
CA ALA A 251 -14.25 16.95 19.67
C ALA A 251 -15.41 17.20 18.70
N THR A 252 -16.12 16.14 18.31
CA THR A 252 -17.30 16.24 17.43
C THR A 252 -18.41 17.05 18.10
N GLY A 253 -18.67 16.82 19.40
CA GLY A 253 -19.65 17.58 20.17
C GLY A 253 -19.30 19.06 20.31
N MET A 254 -18.05 19.39 20.65
CA MET A 254 -17.60 20.78 20.76
C MET A 254 -17.60 21.50 19.41
N TYR A 255 -17.25 20.80 18.32
CA TYR A 255 -17.38 21.33 16.97
C TYR A 255 -18.84 21.63 16.58
N LEU A 256 -19.77 20.72 16.88
CA LEU A 256 -21.20 20.93 16.62
C LEU A 256 -21.78 22.09 17.46
N VAL A 257 -21.34 22.25 18.71
CA VAL A 257 -21.70 23.40 19.56
C VAL A 257 -21.16 24.71 18.97
N TYR A 258 -19.91 24.74 18.51
CA TYR A 258 -19.32 25.89 17.82
C TYR A 258 -20.08 26.25 16.54
N LEU A 259 -20.39 25.25 15.69
CA LEU A 259 -21.13 25.44 14.44
C LEU A 259 -22.57 25.94 14.68
N GLY A 260 -23.27 25.36 15.65
CA GLY A 260 -24.62 25.80 16.04
C GLY A 260 -24.62 27.24 16.60
N LEU A 261 -23.63 27.59 17.42
CA LEU A 261 -23.44 28.96 17.91
C LEU A 261 -23.12 29.93 16.77
N ARG A 262 -22.29 29.54 15.79
CA ARG A 262 -21.96 30.35 14.61
C ARG A 262 -23.20 30.64 13.76
N ILE A 263 -24.05 29.64 13.53
CA ILE A 263 -25.33 29.80 12.83
C ILE A 263 -26.25 30.77 13.61
N TYR A 264 -26.37 30.60 14.93
CA TYR A 264 -27.15 31.50 15.79
C TYR A 264 -26.64 32.95 15.73
N CYS A 265 -25.33 33.18 15.78
CA CYS A 265 -24.73 34.50 15.71
C CYS A 265 -24.90 35.18 14.34
N VAL A 266 -24.85 34.43 13.23
CA VAL A 266 -25.18 34.94 11.89
C VAL A 266 -26.65 35.36 11.81
N ILE A 267 -27.59 34.52 12.30
CA ILE A 267 -29.01 34.88 12.36
C ILE A 267 -29.24 36.11 13.24
N SER A 268 -28.57 36.20 14.39
CA SER A 268 -28.68 37.33 15.30
C SER A 268 -28.14 38.63 14.70
N ALA A 269 -27.04 38.58 13.95
CA ALA A 269 -26.46 39.74 13.27
C ALA A 269 -27.36 40.21 12.11
N GLN A 270 -27.84 39.27 11.29
CA GLN A 270 -28.79 39.51 10.20
C GLN A 270 -30.10 40.15 10.70
N ASN A 271 -30.66 39.66 11.81
CA ASN A 271 -31.88 40.23 12.39
C ASN A 271 -31.66 41.64 12.98
N LEU A 272 -30.48 41.93 13.51
CA LEU A 272 -30.14 43.24 14.08
C LEU A 272 -29.88 44.29 12.98
N ALA A 273 -29.06 43.95 11.98
CA ALA A 273 -28.72 44.83 10.87
C ALA A 273 -29.85 44.97 9.82
N LYS A 274 -30.78 44.00 9.78
CA LYS A 274 -31.84 43.86 8.77
C LYS A 274 -31.32 43.62 7.34
N GLU A 275 -30.07 43.16 7.21
CA GLU A 275 -29.42 42.80 5.94
C GLU A 275 -29.10 41.30 5.88
N ILE A 276 -29.09 40.72 4.68
CA ILE A 276 -28.80 39.29 4.49
C ILE A 276 -27.28 39.07 4.41
N TYR A 277 -26.72 38.31 5.35
CA TYR A 277 -25.27 38.01 5.42
C TYR A 277 -24.90 36.88 4.44
N ALA A 278 -25.15 37.10 3.15
CA ALA A 278 -25.04 36.07 2.11
C ALA A 278 -23.66 35.37 2.08
N GLN A 279 -22.57 36.11 2.31
CA GLN A 279 -21.22 35.55 2.36
C GLN A 279 -21.01 34.61 3.56
N ALA A 280 -21.61 34.93 4.72
CA ALA A 280 -21.54 34.08 5.91
C ALA A 280 -22.37 32.79 5.74
N TRP A 281 -23.52 32.87 5.04
CA TRP A 281 -24.30 31.69 4.68
C TRP A 281 -23.58 30.79 3.67
N VAL A 282 -22.89 31.36 2.68
CA VAL A 282 -22.00 30.59 1.78
C VAL A 282 -20.85 29.94 2.57
N PHE A 283 -20.23 30.64 3.54
CA PHE A 283 -19.23 30.02 4.42
C PHE A 283 -19.81 28.84 5.19
N ILE A 284 -20.96 29.02 5.85
CA ILE A 284 -21.62 27.96 6.64
C ILE A 284 -21.98 26.76 5.75
N ALA A 285 -22.47 26.98 4.53
CA ALA A 285 -22.77 25.90 3.59
C ALA A 285 -21.51 25.10 3.20
N VAL A 286 -20.38 25.78 2.95
CA VAL A 286 -19.08 25.17 2.67
C VAL A 286 -18.55 24.41 3.89
N GLU A 287 -18.64 25.01 5.08
CA GLU A 287 -18.23 24.41 6.36
C GLU A 287 -19.04 23.15 6.68
N VAL A 288 -20.36 23.17 6.47
CA VAL A 288 -21.25 22.00 6.62
C VAL A 288 -20.93 20.91 5.60
N ALA A 289 -20.65 21.27 4.34
CA ALA A 289 -20.29 20.30 3.30
C ALA A 289 -18.97 19.56 3.61
N VAL A 290 -18.02 20.23 4.27
CA VAL A 290 -16.77 19.61 4.78
C VAL A 290 -17.02 18.83 6.08
N ALA A 291 -17.87 19.36 6.96
CA ALA A 291 -18.19 18.75 8.25
C ALA A 291 -18.82 17.36 8.08
N ILE A 292 -19.73 17.17 7.12
CA ILE A 292 -20.47 15.90 6.99
C ILE A 292 -19.52 14.69 6.82
N PRO A 293 -18.59 14.63 5.84
CA PRO A 293 -17.68 13.50 5.70
C PRO A 293 -16.63 13.41 6.83
N SER A 294 -16.24 14.55 7.42
CA SER A 294 -15.36 14.58 8.61
C SER A 294 -16.04 13.93 9.83
N ILE A 295 -17.32 14.25 10.07
CA ILE A 295 -18.14 13.64 11.11
C ILE A 295 -18.35 12.13 10.82
N MET A 296 -18.53 11.74 9.56
CA MET A 296 -18.59 10.32 9.18
C MET A 296 -17.28 9.57 9.45
N HIS A 297 -16.12 10.18 9.18
CA HIS A 297 -14.82 9.63 9.56
C HIS A 297 -14.65 9.54 11.08
N ASN A 298 -15.11 10.55 11.81
CA ASN A 298 -15.11 10.54 13.27
C ASN A 298 -16.00 9.42 13.84
N ILE A 299 -17.18 9.18 13.29
CA ILE A 299 -18.05 8.06 13.70
C ILE A 299 -17.33 6.71 13.54
N TRP A 300 -16.58 6.51 12.46
CA TRP A 300 -15.76 5.31 12.25
C TRP A 300 -14.58 5.21 13.22
N THR A 301 -13.93 6.33 13.51
CA THR A 301 -12.89 6.42 14.55
C THR A 301 -13.44 6.12 15.95
N MET A 302 -14.68 6.53 16.28
CA MET A 302 -15.36 6.13 17.53
C MET A 302 -15.57 4.61 17.61
N TRP A 303 -15.72 3.91 16.47
CA TRP A 303 -15.90 2.45 16.46
C TRP A 303 -14.63 1.68 16.89
N SER A 304 -13.48 2.37 17.09
CA SER A 304 -12.32 1.83 17.82
C SER A 304 -12.62 1.42 19.28
N MET A 305 -13.80 1.76 19.82
CA MET A 305 -14.35 1.13 21.04
C MET A 305 -14.39 -0.40 20.94
N LYS A 306 -14.64 -0.96 19.74
CA LYS A 306 -14.71 -2.40 19.54
C LYS A 306 -13.30 -3.00 19.62
N LYS A 307 -13.03 -3.72 20.70
CA LYS A 307 -11.70 -4.31 20.97
C LYS A 307 -11.35 -5.38 19.92
N ARG A 308 -10.38 -5.07 19.06
CA ARG A 308 -9.67 -6.08 18.24
C ARG A 308 -8.94 -7.07 19.16
N GLN A 309 -9.10 -8.37 18.88
CA GLN A 309 -8.57 -9.48 19.69
C GLN A 309 -7.94 -10.56 18.80
N ARG A 310 -7.02 -10.15 17.92
CA ARG A 310 -6.25 -11.06 17.05
C ARG A 310 -4.99 -11.52 17.80
N PRO A 311 -4.82 -12.82 18.14
CA PRO A 311 -3.62 -13.32 18.81
C PRO A 311 -2.42 -13.37 17.85
N LYS A 312 -1.19 -13.42 18.38
CA LYS A 312 0.02 -13.72 17.61
C LYS A 312 0.17 -15.24 17.50
N LEU A 313 0.08 -15.81 16.30
CA LEU A 313 0.07 -17.27 16.08
C LEU A 313 1.22 -17.72 15.20
N ARG A 314 1.64 -18.99 15.35
CA ARG A 314 2.50 -19.69 14.39
C ARG A 314 2.01 -21.11 14.14
N LEU A 315 2.08 -21.53 12.88
CA LEU A 315 1.89 -22.91 12.45
C LEU A 315 3.18 -23.70 12.63
N MET A 316 3.13 -24.76 13.43
CA MET A 316 4.27 -25.56 13.88
C MET A 316 4.27 -26.95 13.23
N GLY A 317 5.46 -27.52 13.01
CA GLY A 317 5.62 -28.79 12.31
C GLY A 317 5.37 -28.67 10.81
N ASP A 318 5.35 -29.80 10.13
CA ASP A 318 5.41 -29.85 8.66
C ASP A 318 4.12 -30.40 8.01
N GLU A 319 3.18 -30.89 8.83
CA GLU A 319 1.81 -31.25 8.44
C GLU A 319 0.92 -30.01 8.27
N VAL A 320 1.26 -29.19 7.27
CA VAL A 320 0.68 -27.87 6.99
C VAL A 320 -0.12 -27.88 5.67
N PRO A 321 -1.10 -26.96 5.45
CA PRO A 321 -1.92 -26.99 4.22
C PRO A 321 -1.11 -26.61 2.97
N THR A 322 -1.59 -26.97 1.77
CA THR A 322 -0.90 -26.66 0.52
C THR A 322 -1.12 -25.21 0.07
N VAL A 323 -0.06 -24.56 -0.43
CA VAL A 323 -0.05 -23.13 -0.80
C VAL A 323 0.54 -22.87 -2.19
N ASP A 324 -0.22 -22.18 -3.04
CA ASP A 324 0.27 -21.57 -4.29
C ASP A 324 0.70 -20.12 -4.05
N VAL A 325 2.00 -19.81 -4.09
CA VAL A 325 2.50 -18.42 -3.94
C VAL A 325 2.65 -17.78 -5.31
N LEU A 326 1.83 -16.78 -5.63
CA LEU A 326 1.81 -16.06 -6.91
C LEU A 326 2.54 -14.72 -6.79
N LEU A 327 3.73 -14.60 -7.37
CA LEU A 327 4.50 -13.35 -7.41
C LEU A 327 4.26 -12.67 -8.76
N THR A 328 3.59 -11.51 -8.79
CA THR A 328 3.24 -10.82 -10.04
C THR A 328 4.19 -9.68 -10.38
N CYS A 329 4.76 -9.70 -11.59
CA CYS A 329 5.55 -8.60 -12.17
C CYS A 329 5.04 -8.22 -13.57
N CYS A 330 5.39 -7.02 -14.04
CA CYS A 330 5.00 -6.43 -15.31
C CYS A 330 6.07 -5.42 -15.83
N GLY A 331 7.32 -5.89 -15.91
CA GLY A 331 8.46 -5.11 -16.43
C GLY A 331 9.20 -4.26 -15.39
N GLU A 332 9.07 -4.58 -14.09
CA GLU A 332 10.03 -4.17 -13.07
C GLU A 332 11.43 -4.76 -13.36
N GLU A 333 12.48 -4.25 -12.73
CA GLU A 333 13.86 -4.71 -12.95
C GLU A 333 14.07 -6.17 -12.49
N ASP A 334 14.69 -7.00 -13.34
CA ASP A 334 14.86 -8.44 -13.10
C ASP A 334 15.46 -8.75 -11.71
N ASP A 335 16.51 -8.03 -11.27
CA ASP A 335 17.16 -8.23 -9.96
C ASP A 335 16.24 -7.93 -8.77
N LEU A 336 15.34 -6.95 -8.90
CA LEU A 336 14.34 -6.65 -7.88
C LEU A 336 13.32 -7.78 -7.76
N VAL A 337 12.87 -8.34 -8.90
CA VAL A 337 11.97 -9.51 -8.91
C VAL A 337 12.66 -10.75 -8.36
N LEU A 338 13.94 -10.97 -8.73
CA LEU A 338 14.75 -12.10 -8.30
C LEU A 338 15.03 -12.07 -6.79
N ASP A 339 15.20 -10.91 -6.17
CA ASP A 339 15.33 -10.79 -4.71
C ASP A 339 14.05 -11.22 -3.98
N THR A 340 12.89 -10.74 -4.44
CA THR A 340 11.59 -11.13 -3.88
C THR A 340 11.30 -12.62 -4.13
N ALA A 341 11.68 -13.15 -5.29
CA ALA A 341 11.57 -14.57 -5.61
C ALA A 341 12.46 -15.46 -4.70
N ARG A 342 13.73 -15.08 -4.49
CA ARG A 342 14.64 -15.75 -3.54
C ARG A 342 14.03 -15.78 -2.13
N ALA A 343 13.57 -14.63 -1.64
CA ALA A 343 12.94 -14.51 -0.32
C ALA A 343 11.67 -15.36 -0.20
N ALA A 344 10.82 -15.39 -1.23
CA ALA A 344 9.63 -16.24 -1.26
C ALA A 344 9.96 -17.74 -1.22
N CYS A 345 11.09 -18.17 -1.79
CA CYS A 345 11.52 -19.57 -1.77
C CYS A 345 12.22 -20.00 -0.46
N ASP A 346 12.71 -19.05 0.34
CA ASP A 346 13.36 -19.29 1.65
C ASP A 346 12.44 -19.03 2.86
N VAL A 347 11.13 -18.85 2.62
CA VAL A 347 10.09 -18.85 3.66
C VAL A 347 10.14 -20.16 4.43
N ASP A 348 9.94 -20.11 5.75
CA ASP A 348 9.90 -21.30 6.59
C ASP A 348 8.58 -22.06 6.36
N TYR A 349 8.61 -22.96 5.39
CA TYR A 349 7.50 -23.84 5.03
C TYR A 349 8.08 -25.10 4.35
N PRO A 350 7.47 -26.29 4.51
CA PRO A 350 7.97 -27.50 3.88
C PRO A 350 7.83 -27.42 2.36
N ARG A 351 8.92 -27.68 1.62
CA ARG A 351 9.04 -27.40 0.17
C ARG A 351 8.13 -28.25 -0.72
N ASP A 352 7.56 -29.33 -0.20
CA ASP A 352 6.52 -30.16 -0.81
C ASP A 352 5.09 -29.63 -0.58
N ARG A 353 4.93 -28.68 0.36
CA ARG A 353 3.64 -28.08 0.75
C ARG A 353 3.43 -26.68 0.18
N PHE A 354 4.42 -26.07 -0.47
CA PHE A 354 4.24 -24.83 -1.22
C PHE A 354 5.12 -24.73 -2.46
N ARG A 355 4.65 -23.95 -3.44
CA ARG A 355 5.40 -23.57 -4.63
C ARG A 355 5.25 -22.08 -4.93
N VAL A 356 6.24 -21.51 -5.60
CA VAL A 356 6.33 -20.09 -5.96
C VAL A 356 6.24 -19.97 -7.49
N ILE A 357 5.19 -19.34 -7.99
CA ILE A 357 4.96 -19.10 -9.42
C ILE A 357 5.22 -17.62 -9.71
N ILE A 358 6.23 -17.34 -10.53
CA ILE A 358 6.57 -16.01 -11.01
C ILE A 358 5.71 -15.71 -12.23
N CYS A 359 4.68 -14.90 -12.02
CA CYS A 359 3.66 -14.55 -13.00
C CYS A 359 4.11 -13.30 -13.77
N ASP A 360 4.89 -13.48 -14.83
CA ASP A 360 5.51 -12.39 -15.57
C ASP A 360 4.61 -11.87 -16.70
N ASP A 361 4.04 -10.68 -16.48
CA ASP A 361 3.23 -9.95 -17.45
C ASP A 361 4.09 -9.10 -18.42
N GLY A 362 5.39 -8.96 -18.17
CA GLY A 362 6.37 -8.28 -19.03
C GLY A 362 7.06 -9.21 -20.03
N LYS A 363 7.22 -10.49 -19.69
CA LYS A 363 7.94 -11.53 -20.44
C LYS A 363 9.42 -11.18 -20.65
N SER A 364 10.13 -10.94 -19.56
CA SER A 364 11.58 -10.71 -19.55
C SER A 364 12.33 -12.04 -19.72
N SER A 365 13.16 -12.15 -20.76
CA SER A 365 14.03 -13.31 -20.98
C SER A 365 15.19 -13.37 -19.98
N GLY A 366 15.57 -12.23 -19.37
CA GLY A 366 16.54 -12.18 -18.27
C GLY A 366 15.94 -12.76 -16.99
N LEU A 367 14.69 -12.40 -16.67
CA LEU A 367 13.94 -12.99 -15.55
C LEU A 367 13.67 -14.48 -15.75
N GLU A 368 13.26 -14.91 -16.96
CA GLU A 368 13.05 -16.32 -17.30
C GLU A 368 14.32 -17.15 -17.04
N ALA A 369 15.48 -16.66 -17.52
CA ALA A 369 16.78 -17.30 -17.27
C ALA A 369 17.20 -17.25 -15.79
N GLY A 370 16.94 -16.14 -15.09
CA GLY A 370 17.24 -15.98 -13.67
C GLY A 370 16.41 -16.91 -12.77
N ILE A 371 15.14 -17.14 -13.10
CA ILE A 371 14.27 -18.08 -12.40
C ILE A 371 14.60 -19.53 -12.75
N ALA A 372 14.98 -19.83 -14.00
CA ALA A 372 15.51 -21.15 -14.36
C ALA A 372 16.81 -21.48 -13.59
N ALA A 373 17.69 -20.50 -13.38
CA ALA A 373 18.87 -20.65 -12.53
C ALA A 373 18.50 -20.80 -11.04
N LEU A 374 17.50 -20.08 -10.55
CA LEU A 374 17.00 -20.19 -9.17
C LEU A 374 16.38 -21.58 -8.88
N ALA A 375 15.70 -22.16 -9.87
CA ALA A 375 15.07 -23.49 -9.77
C ALA A 375 16.07 -24.64 -9.54
N MET A 376 17.34 -24.46 -9.92
CA MET A 376 18.41 -25.42 -9.61
C MET A 376 18.70 -25.52 -8.09
N THR A 377 18.34 -24.50 -7.31
CA THR A 377 18.50 -24.44 -5.84
C THR A 377 17.17 -24.62 -5.11
N TYR A 378 16.08 -24.12 -5.70
CA TYR A 378 14.73 -24.13 -5.16
C TYR A 378 13.78 -24.81 -6.16
N PRO A 379 13.67 -26.15 -6.17
CA PRO A 379 12.88 -26.90 -7.16
C PRO A 379 11.35 -26.67 -7.05
N ASN A 380 10.92 -25.83 -6.11
CA ASN A 380 9.55 -25.37 -5.92
C ASN A 380 9.28 -23.97 -6.53
N VAL A 381 10.21 -23.36 -7.27
CA VAL A 381 9.98 -22.13 -8.06
C VAL A 381 9.70 -22.43 -9.53
N PHE A 382 8.77 -21.69 -10.13
CA PHE A 382 8.31 -21.85 -11.50
C PHE A 382 8.15 -20.48 -12.17
N TYR A 383 8.50 -20.37 -13.46
CA TYR A 383 8.25 -19.17 -14.27
C TYR A 383 7.00 -19.36 -15.13
N LEU A 384 6.16 -18.33 -15.22
CA LEU A 384 4.91 -18.35 -15.98
C LEU A 384 4.67 -16.99 -16.66
N ALA A 385 4.89 -16.92 -17.97
CA ALA A 385 4.50 -15.77 -18.79
C ALA A 385 3.30 -16.12 -19.68
N ARG A 386 2.19 -15.41 -19.51
CA ARG A 386 0.94 -15.68 -20.23
C ARG A 386 0.93 -15.10 -21.65
N PRO A 387 0.21 -15.71 -22.61
CA PRO A 387 0.00 -15.10 -23.92
C PRO A 387 -0.84 -13.83 -23.81
N LYS A 388 -0.52 -12.83 -24.64
CA LYS A 388 -1.28 -11.59 -24.79
C LYS A 388 -1.59 -11.36 -26.26
N TYR A 389 -2.87 -11.25 -26.59
CA TYR A 389 -3.35 -11.13 -27.97
C TYR A 389 -3.73 -9.68 -28.29
N PRO A 390 -3.31 -9.11 -29.43
CA PRO A 390 -3.72 -7.76 -29.85
C PRO A 390 -5.24 -7.61 -29.88
N GLY A 391 -5.75 -6.48 -29.38
CA GLY A 391 -7.19 -6.18 -29.30
C GLY A 391 -7.92 -6.84 -28.12
N VAL A 392 -7.38 -7.89 -27.50
CA VAL A 392 -8.02 -8.56 -26.35
C VAL A 392 -7.60 -7.88 -25.03
N PRO A 393 -8.55 -7.41 -24.18
CA PRO A 393 -8.23 -6.86 -22.87
C PRO A 393 -7.58 -7.91 -21.95
N HIS A 394 -6.31 -7.75 -21.61
CA HIS A 394 -5.60 -8.70 -20.73
C HIS A 394 -5.83 -8.44 -19.23
N HIS A 395 -6.60 -7.40 -18.85
CA HIS A 395 -7.00 -7.10 -17.47
C HIS A 395 -5.86 -7.04 -16.41
N PHE A 396 -4.63 -6.69 -16.84
CA PHE A 396 -3.48 -6.39 -15.95
C PHE A 396 -3.27 -7.47 -14.88
N LYS A 397 -3.00 -7.08 -13.62
CA LYS A 397 -2.70 -7.99 -12.50
C LYS A 397 -3.83 -8.99 -12.21
N ALA A 398 -5.09 -8.57 -12.22
CA ALA A 398 -6.24 -9.46 -12.03
C ALA A 398 -6.27 -10.60 -13.06
N GLY A 399 -6.05 -10.28 -14.34
CA GLY A 399 -5.98 -11.28 -15.40
C GLY A 399 -4.73 -12.16 -15.35
N ASN A 400 -3.62 -11.65 -14.79
CA ASN A 400 -2.38 -12.42 -14.61
C ASN A 400 -2.55 -13.45 -13.49
N LEU A 401 -3.11 -13.02 -12.36
CA LEU A 401 -3.48 -13.90 -11.23
C LEU A 401 -4.48 -14.97 -11.65
N ASN A 402 -5.54 -14.63 -12.41
CA ASN A 402 -6.50 -15.63 -12.89
C ASN A 402 -5.84 -16.67 -13.82
N TYR A 403 -4.97 -16.24 -14.76
CA TYR A 403 -4.24 -17.18 -15.61
C TYR A 403 -3.32 -18.12 -14.81
N ALA A 404 -2.69 -17.61 -13.75
CA ALA A 404 -1.90 -18.42 -12.83
C ALA A 404 -2.75 -19.40 -12.00
N LEU A 405 -3.96 -19.00 -11.58
CA LEU A 405 -4.93 -19.89 -10.91
C LEU A 405 -5.41 -21.03 -11.83
N ASP A 406 -5.56 -20.78 -13.12
CA ASP A 406 -5.87 -21.83 -14.11
C ASP A 406 -4.64 -22.75 -14.33
N TYR A 407 -3.43 -22.19 -14.40
CA TYR A 407 -2.20 -22.95 -14.57
C TYR A 407 -1.92 -23.92 -13.41
N VAL A 408 -2.09 -23.51 -12.15
CA VAL A 408 -1.81 -24.39 -10.98
C VAL A 408 -2.72 -25.61 -10.89
N HIS A 409 -3.91 -25.58 -11.51
CA HIS A 409 -4.77 -26.78 -11.65
C HIS A 409 -4.15 -27.85 -12.57
N THR A 410 -3.27 -27.46 -13.50
CA THR A 410 -2.59 -28.38 -14.43
C THR A 410 -1.27 -28.93 -13.89
N MET A 411 -0.75 -28.35 -12.81
CA MET A 411 0.51 -28.76 -12.18
C MET A 411 0.33 -30.04 -11.33
N PRO A 412 1.42 -30.80 -11.08
CA PRO A 412 1.38 -31.91 -10.12
C PRO A 412 0.79 -31.49 -8.76
N GLY A 413 -0.07 -32.34 -8.21
CA GLY A 413 -0.84 -32.06 -6.98
C GLY A 413 -2.13 -31.24 -7.18
N GLY A 414 -2.36 -30.66 -8.36
CA GLY A 414 -3.47 -29.73 -8.61
C GLY A 414 -3.28 -28.41 -7.86
N ALA A 415 -4.33 -27.57 -7.79
CA ALA A 415 -4.28 -26.30 -7.06
C ALA A 415 -4.20 -26.49 -5.53
N GLY A 416 -3.50 -25.57 -4.86
CA GLY A 416 -3.36 -25.54 -3.41
C GLY A 416 -4.68 -25.26 -2.68
N GLN A 417 -4.78 -25.70 -1.42
CA GLN A 417 -5.91 -25.36 -0.53
C GLN A 417 -6.00 -23.85 -0.30
N PHE A 418 -4.83 -23.19 -0.28
CA PHE A 418 -4.68 -21.75 -0.24
C PHE A 418 -3.83 -21.26 -1.41
N MET A 419 -4.04 -20.02 -1.80
CA MET A 419 -3.12 -19.25 -2.61
C MET A 419 -2.67 -18.03 -1.80
N ALA A 420 -1.41 -17.63 -1.95
CA ALA A 420 -0.90 -16.37 -1.44
C ALA A 420 -0.35 -15.54 -2.61
N ALA A 421 -0.30 -14.21 -2.49
CA ALA A 421 0.22 -13.38 -3.57
C ALA A 421 1.16 -12.27 -3.09
N LEU A 422 2.17 -11.96 -3.91
CA LEU A 422 3.17 -10.94 -3.68
C LEU A 422 3.27 -9.99 -4.89
N ASP A 423 3.45 -8.71 -4.62
CA ASP A 423 3.93 -7.75 -5.64
C ASP A 423 5.45 -7.93 -5.84
N ALA A 424 5.93 -7.59 -7.04
CA ALA A 424 7.32 -7.76 -7.47
C ALA A 424 8.38 -7.24 -6.49
N ASP A 425 8.09 -6.15 -5.78
CA ASP A 425 9.01 -5.46 -4.89
C ASP A 425 8.84 -5.82 -3.40
N MET A 426 7.80 -6.58 -3.04
CA MET A 426 7.37 -6.87 -1.67
C MET A 426 8.06 -8.13 -1.11
N ILE A 427 9.27 -7.95 -0.60
CA ILE A 427 10.08 -9.01 0.01
C ILE A 427 9.36 -9.59 1.25
N PRO A 428 8.98 -10.88 1.27
CA PRO A 428 8.35 -11.51 2.44
C PRO A 428 9.37 -11.78 3.56
N GLU A 429 8.90 -11.77 4.80
CA GLU A 429 9.65 -12.27 5.95
C GLU A 429 9.54 -13.80 6.06
N ARG A 430 10.56 -14.45 6.60
CA ARG A 430 10.64 -15.93 6.67
C ARG A 430 9.47 -16.59 7.44
N ASP A 431 8.86 -15.88 8.38
CA ASP A 431 7.70 -16.34 9.17
C ASP A 431 6.36 -16.29 8.40
N TRP A 432 6.29 -15.64 7.23
CA TRP A 432 5.08 -15.13 6.58
C TRP A 432 3.90 -16.11 6.52
N LEU A 433 4.07 -17.27 5.85
CA LEU A 433 2.99 -18.26 5.71
C LEU A 433 2.60 -18.89 7.06
N ARG A 434 3.58 -19.23 7.91
CA ARG A 434 3.34 -19.78 9.26
C ARG A 434 2.62 -18.80 10.18
N ALA A 435 2.73 -17.49 9.96
CA ALA A 435 2.03 -16.46 10.73
C ALA A 435 0.58 -16.25 10.28
N ILE A 436 0.30 -16.25 8.97
CA ILE A 436 -1.03 -15.93 8.43
C ILE A 436 -1.98 -17.14 8.49
N LEU A 437 -1.54 -18.30 8.01
CA LEU A 437 -2.42 -19.47 7.80
C LEU A 437 -3.15 -19.97 9.07
N PRO A 438 -2.58 -19.95 10.29
CA PRO A 438 -3.30 -20.28 11.52
C PRO A 438 -4.66 -19.60 11.69
N HIS A 439 -4.79 -18.34 11.26
CA HIS A 439 -6.03 -17.58 11.37
C HIS A 439 -7.13 -18.10 10.42
N MET A 440 -6.74 -18.74 9.33
CA MET A 440 -7.62 -19.35 8.32
C MET A 440 -7.92 -20.83 8.62
N LEU A 441 -7.09 -21.48 9.45
CA LEU A 441 -7.31 -22.83 9.94
C LEU A 441 -8.23 -22.87 11.16
N ILE A 442 -8.11 -21.91 12.09
CA ILE A 442 -8.96 -21.82 13.29
C ILE A 442 -10.40 -21.41 12.94
N ASP A 443 -10.57 -20.44 12.04
CA ASP A 443 -11.88 -19.96 11.61
C ASP A 443 -12.05 -20.29 10.13
N PRO A 444 -12.73 -21.40 9.78
CA PRO A 444 -12.86 -21.82 8.39
C PRO A 444 -13.62 -20.79 7.54
N LYS A 445 -14.41 -19.89 8.15
CA LYS A 445 -15.06 -18.80 7.43
C LYS A 445 -14.15 -17.58 7.17
N VAL A 446 -12.90 -17.56 7.62
CA VAL A 446 -11.89 -16.62 7.09
C VAL A 446 -11.46 -17.10 5.70
N ALA A 447 -11.82 -16.31 4.68
CA ALA A 447 -11.49 -16.56 3.28
C ALA A 447 -10.19 -15.88 2.84
N LEU A 448 -9.87 -14.72 3.42
CA LEU A 448 -8.67 -13.94 3.10
C LEU A 448 -8.05 -13.36 4.36
N ALA A 449 -6.73 -13.46 4.49
CA ALA A 449 -5.98 -12.84 5.57
C ALA A 449 -4.77 -12.07 5.03
N CYS A 450 -4.55 -10.85 5.51
CA CYS A 450 -3.55 -9.91 4.98
C CYS A 450 -2.71 -9.26 6.09
N PRO A 451 -1.39 -9.07 5.89
CA PRO A 451 -0.54 -8.27 6.76
C PRO A 451 -0.53 -6.79 6.35
N PRO A 452 0.07 -5.89 7.15
CA PRO A 452 0.50 -4.59 6.64
C PRO A 452 1.35 -4.72 5.37
N GLN A 453 1.25 -3.73 4.48
CA GLN A 453 2.35 -3.37 3.59
C GLN A 453 3.22 -2.36 4.34
N LEU A 454 4.52 -2.65 4.41
CA LEU A 454 5.53 -1.78 5.00
C LEU A 454 6.63 -1.54 3.96
N PHE A 455 7.44 -0.50 4.14
CA PHE A 455 8.37 -0.06 3.11
C PHE A 455 9.77 0.23 3.64
N TYR A 456 10.79 -0.04 2.82
CA TYR A 456 12.21 0.15 3.21
C TYR A 456 12.94 1.28 2.48
N ASN A 457 12.37 1.85 1.41
CA ASN A 457 12.91 3.04 0.72
C ASN A 457 12.09 4.32 1.01
N THR A 458 11.40 4.39 2.16
CA THR A 458 10.70 5.62 2.58
C THR A 458 11.73 6.67 3.02
N PRO A 459 11.74 7.88 2.45
CA PRO A 459 12.77 8.87 2.71
C PRO A 459 12.65 9.51 4.10
N PRO A 460 13.75 10.07 4.65
CA PRO A 460 13.74 10.86 5.88
C PRO A 460 12.65 11.93 5.88
N SER A 461 11.98 12.10 7.02
CA SER A 461 10.76 12.90 7.19
C SER A 461 9.52 12.47 6.39
N ASP A 462 9.58 11.51 5.46
CA ASP A 462 8.47 11.10 4.58
C ASP A 462 7.60 12.28 4.07
N PRO A 463 8.18 13.23 3.28
CA PRO A 463 7.52 14.46 2.86
C PRO A 463 6.25 14.25 2.00
N LEU A 464 6.09 13.05 1.40
CA LEU A 464 4.94 12.70 0.58
C LEU A 464 3.95 11.75 1.29
N ALA A 465 4.13 11.45 2.59
CA ALA A 465 3.32 10.50 3.37
C ALA A 465 3.11 9.14 2.67
N GLN A 466 4.21 8.59 2.15
CA GLN A 466 4.25 7.36 1.37
C GLN A 466 4.15 6.10 2.22
N SER A 467 4.66 6.15 3.46
CA SER A 467 4.78 5.02 4.39
C SER A 467 3.51 4.21 4.67
N LEU A 468 2.33 4.81 4.54
CA LEU A 468 1.03 4.24 4.95
C LEU A 468 0.90 3.87 6.45
N ASP A 469 1.91 4.10 7.30
CA ASP A 469 1.91 3.81 8.75
C ASP A 469 0.59 4.14 9.47
N PHE A 470 -0.01 5.30 9.20
CA PHE A 470 -1.30 5.68 9.81
C PHE A 470 -2.45 4.76 9.37
N PHE A 471 -2.49 4.39 8.10
CA PHE A 471 -3.47 3.44 7.56
C PHE A 471 -3.25 2.03 8.14
N VAL A 472 -2.02 1.52 8.14
CA VAL A 472 -1.71 0.15 8.57
C VAL A 472 -1.65 -0.03 10.10
N HIS A 473 -1.38 1.01 10.89
CA HIS A 473 -1.31 0.94 12.36
C HIS A 473 -2.50 1.55 13.09
N VAL A 474 -3.41 2.28 12.42
CA VAL A 474 -4.66 2.80 13.01
C VAL A 474 -5.88 2.30 12.26
N ILE A 475 -5.98 2.55 10.95
CA ILE A 475 -7.22 2.34 10.18
C ILE A 475 -7.52 0.84 9.98
N GLU A 476 -6.60 0.03 9.45
CA GLU A 476 -6.84 -1.41 9.28
C GLU A 476 -7.13 -2.14 10.61
N PRO A 477 -6.44 -1.87 11.74
CA PRO A 477 -6.84 -2.40 13.04
C PRO A 477 -8.26 -2.02 13.51
N ILE A 478 -8.74 -0.81 13.20
CA ILE A 478 -10.14 -0.42 13.48
C ILE A 478 -11.10 -1.21 12.60
N LYS A 479 -10.80 -1.33 11.30
CA LYS A 479 -11.63 -2.08 10.35
C LYS A 479 -11.67 -3.59 10.64
N ASP A 480 -10.56 -4.19 11.03
CA ASP A 480 -10.48 -5.61 11.38
C ASP A 480 -11.33 -5.94 12.62
N ALA A 481 -11.40 -5.02 13.59
CA ALA A 481 -12.34 -5.14 14.71
C ALA A 481 -13.80 -5.24 14.22
N LEU A 482 -14.13 -4.59 13.10
CA LEU A 482 -15.46 -4.58 12.48
C LEU A 482 -15.72 -5.78 11.56
N GLY A 483 -14.74 -6.67 11.36
CA GLY A 483 -14.83 -7.78 10.41
C GLY A 483 -14.57 -7.35 8.97
N VAL A 484 -13.76 -6.30 8.77
CA VAL A 484 -13.31 -5.80 7.46
C VAL A 484 -11.79 -5.68 7.45
N ALA A 485 -11.09 -6.70 6.99
CA ALA A 485 -9.75 -6.50 6.44
C ALA A 485 -9.89 -6.34 4.91
N TRP A 486 -9.28 -5.31 4.32
CA TRP A 486 -9.18 -5.27 2.85
C TRP A 486 -7.90 -5.98 2.43
N CYS A 487 -7.94 -6.64 1.27
CA CYS A 487 -6.71 -6.96 0.58
C CYS A 487 -6.07 -5.64 0.10
N THR A 488 -4.77 -5.49 0.36
CA THR A 488 -3.96 -4.30 0.03
C THR A 488 -3.06 -4.53 -1.20
N GLY A 489 -3.14 -5.70 -1.82
CA GLY A 489 -2.46 -6.03 -3.08
C GLY A 489 -1.30 -7.02 -2.95
N SER A 490 -0.66 -7.15 -1.78
CA SER A 490 0.48 -8.06 -1.55
C SER A 490 0.51 -8.66 -0.14
N GLY A 491 1.15 -9.81 0.00
CA GLY A 491 1.42 -10.51 1.26
C GLY A 491 0.21 -11.24 1.83
N TYR A 492 -0.91 -11.27 1.12
CA TYR A 492 -2.16 -11.88 1.60
C TYR A 492 -2.25 -13.36 1.22
N CYS A 493 -2.97 -14.13 2.03
CA CYS A 493 -3.37 -15.51 1.75
C CYS A 493 -4.88 -15.59 1.54
N VAL A 494 -5.33 -16.49 0.68
CA VAL A 494 -6.73 -16.70 0.26
C VAL A 494 -7.04 -18.20 0.25
N ARG A 495 -8.21 -18.61 0.76
CA ARG A 495 -8.74 -19.97 0.60
C ARG A 495 -9.24 -20.15 -0.83
N ARG A 496 -8.74 -21.17 -1.55
CA ARG A 496 -9.04 -21.38 -2.98
C ARG A 496 -10.54 -21.46 -3.26
N GLU A 497 -11.26 -22.27 -2.47
CA GLU A 497 -12.72 -22.41 -2.43
C GLU A 497 -13.48 -21.06 -2.41
N ALA A 498 -13.10 -20.16 -1.50
CA ALA A 498 -13.78 -18.87 -1.32
C ALA A 498 -13.47 -17.87 -2.45
N LEU A 499 -12.38 -18.10 -3.21
CA LEU A 499 -12.04 -17.36 -4.40
C LEU A 499 -12.79 -17.88 -5.64
N ASP A 500 -12.93 -19.20 -5.77
CA ASP A 500 -13.82 -19.79 -6.79
C ASP A 500 -15.28 -19.38 -6.58
N GLU A 501 -15.76 -19.32 -5.34
CA GLU A 501 -17.12 -18.85 -5.01
C GLU A 501 -17.44 -17.44 -5.52
N ILE A 502 -16.46 -16.54 -5.67
CA ILE A 502 -16.67 -15.18 -6.19
C ILE A 502 -16.40 -15.05 -7.70
N GLY A 503 -15.92 -16.11 -8.36
CA GLY A 503 -15.52 -16.09 -9.76
C GLY A 503 -14.06 -15.66 -9.99
N ASN A 504 -13.15 -16.05 -9.10
CA ASN A 504 -11.75 -15.64 -9.05
C ASN A 504 -11.56 -14.11 -8.92
N PHE A 505 -10.43 -13.54 -9.35
CA PHE A 505 -10.19 -12.10 -9.22
C PHE A 505 -11.10 -11.32 -10.18
N PRO A 506 -11.77 -10.24 -9.72
CA PRO A 506 -12.76 -9.50 -10.49
C PRO A 506 -12.10 -8.69 -11.60
N LEU A 507 -12.28 -9.14 -12.84
CA LEU A 507 -11.77 -8.48 -14.03
C LEU A 507 -12.38 -7.07 -14.21
N GLY A 508 -11.55 -6.12 -14.64
CA GLY A 508 -12.01 -4.76 -14.97
C GLY A 508 -12.25 -3.84 -13.76
N SER A 509 -11.71 -4.13 -12.58
CA SER A 509 -11.45 -3.12 -11.55
C SER A 509 -10.03 -2.55 -11.68
N LEU A 510 -9.83 -1.31 -11.21
CA LEU A 510 -8.50 -0.70 -11.00
C LEU A 510 -7.96 -0.92 -9.56
N ALA A 511 -8.72 -1.63 -8.73
CA ALA A 511 -8.39 -2.11 -7.38
C ALA A 511 -9.02 -3.50 -7.20
N GLU A 512 -8.45 -4.51 -7.86
CA GLU A 512 -8.96 -5.89 -7.85
C GLU A 512 -8.88 -6.52 -6.45
N ASP A 513 -7.93 -6.07 -5.63
CA ASP A 513 -7.69 -6.48 -4.25
C ASP A 513 -8.84 -6.07 -3.30
N VAL A 514 -9.18 -4.78 -3.28
CA VAL A 514 -10.31 -4.24 -2.51
C VAL A 514 -11.61 -4.86 -3.02
N ALA A 515 -11.77 -5.02 -4.35
CA ALA A 515 -12.94 -5.67 -4.93
C ALA A 515 -13.06 -7.15 -4.52
N THR A 516 -11.96 -7.93 -4.57
CA THR A 516 -11.90 -9.35 -4.17
C THR A 516 -12.34 -9.53 -2.72
N SER A 517 -11.67 -8.82 -1.81
CA SER A 517 -11.98 -8.89 -0.37
C SER A 517 -13.41 -8.45 -0.07
N THR A 518 -13.92 -7.43 -0.77
CA THR A 518 -15.30 -6.95 -0.61
C THR A 518 -16.34 -7.95 -1.15
N LEU A 519 -16.08 -8.63 -2.26
CA LEU A 519 -16.96 -9.70 -2.79
C LEU A 519 -17.03 -10.92 -1.86
N MET A 520 -15.91 -11.29 -1.22
CA MET A 520 -15.88 -12.36 -0.21
C MET A 520 -16.78 -12.04 0.99
N LEU A 521 -16.72 -10.79 1.50
CA LEU A 521 -17.66 -10.33 2.54
C LEU A 521 -19.12 -10.34 2.05
N GLY A 522 -19.35 -10.06 0.77
CA GLY A 522 -20.66 -10.16 0.14
C GLY A 522 -21.25 -11.57 0.06
N LYS A 523 -20.37 -12.58 -0.04
CA LYS A 523 -20.66 -14.03 0.04
C LYS A 523 -20.70 -14.58 1.48
N GLY A 524 -20.53 -13.74 2.50
CA GLY A 524 -20.65 -14.14 3.91
C GLY A 524 -19.38 -14.77 4.48
N TRP A 525 -18.27 -14.72 3.74
CA TRP A 525 -16.95 -15.00 4.30
C TRP A 525 -16.46 -13.83 5.16
N LYS A 526 -15.46 -14.10 5.97
CA LYS A 526 -14.73 -13.14 6.80
C LYS A 526 -13.38 -12.85 6.17
N THR A 527 -12.85 -11.67 6.44
CA THR A 527 -11.44 -11.35 6.20
C THR A 527 -10.73 -11.01 7.51
N ALA A 528 -9.41 -11.17 7.57
CA ALA A 528 -8.62 -10.96 8.78
C ALA A 528 -7.33 -10.16 8.52
N TYR A 529 -7.13 -9.08 9.26
CA TYR A 529 -5.88 -8.34 9.25
C TYR A 529 -4.94 -8.96 10.29
N ILE A 530 -3.69 -9.23 9.92
CA ILE A 530 -2.65 -9.81 10.79
C ILE A 530 -1.61 -8.72 11.04
N HIS A 531 -1.57 -8.16 12.25
CA HIS A 531 -0.83 -6.92 12.54
C HIS A 531 0.66 -7.17 12.85
N GLU A 532 1.29 -7.98 12.02
CA GLU A 532 2.72 -8.32 12.10
C GLU A 532 3.48 -7.81 10.87
N PRO A 533 4.73 -7.34 11.01
CA PRO A 533 5.56 -6.93 9.88
C PRO A 533 6.05 -8.16 9.10
N LEU A 534 5.25 -8.68 8.15
CA LEU A 534 5.52 -9.92 7.43
C LEU A 534 5.97 -9.75 5.96
N GLN A 535 6.00 -8.52 5.45
CA GLN A 535 6.53 -8.17 4.13
C GLN A 535 7.07 -6.73 4.15
N PHE A 536 8.02 -6.42 3.27
CA PHE A 536 8.58 -5.09 3.10
C PHE A 536 8.88 -4.79 1.62
N GLY A 537 8.28 -3.74 1.08
CA GLY A 537 8.44 -3.32 -0.31
C GLY A 537 8.93 -1.88 -0.49
N THR A 538 8.62 -1.31 -1.66
CA THR A 538 9.08 0.02 -2.08
C THR A 538 7.93 1.01 -2.30
N VAL A 539 8.21 2.28 -2.05
CA VAL A 539 7.36 3.42 -2.41
C VAL A 539 7.91 4.07 -3.69
N PRO A 540 7.06 4.70 -4.52
CA PRO A 540 7.50 5.39 -5.74
C PRO A 540 8.63 6.40 -5.49
N GLU A 541 9.65 6.39 -6.34
CA GLU A 541 10.86 7.21 -6.15
C GLU A 541 10.67 8.69 -6.48
N ASP A 542 9.63 9.05 -7.25
CA ASP A 542 9.37 10.43 -7.63
C ASP A 542 7.91 10.87 -7.44
N TYR A 543 7.72 12.20 -7.45
CA TYR A 543 6.42 12.85 -7.31
C TYR A 543 5.41 12.38 -8.36
N GLY A 544 5.87 12.14 -9.60
CA GLY A 544 5.04 11.68 -10.70
C GLY A 544 4.51 10.26 -10.51
N GLY A 545 5.37 9.35 -10.02
CA GLY A 545 5.00 7.98 -9.63
C GLY A 545 4.07 7.96 -8.41
N HIS A 546 4.35 8.80 -7.41
CA HIS A 546 3.48 8.98 -6.24
C HIS A 546 2.07 9.42 -6.64
N LEU A 547 1.93 10.49 -7.44
CA LEU A 547 0.62 10.97 -7.91
C LEU A 547 -0.15 9.86 -8.64
N LYS A 548 0.49 9.17 -9.60
CA LYS A 548 -0.12 8.06 -10.35
C LYS A 548 -0.61 6.93 -9.46
N GLN A 549 0.17 6.56 -8.44
CA GLN A 549 -0.23 5.52 -7.47
C GLN A 549 -1.48 5.95 -6.69
N ARG A 550 -1.47 7.16 -6.13
CA ARG A 550 -2.55 7.64 -5.25
C ARG A 550 -3.84 8.00 -6.00
N THR A 551 -3.77 8.55 -7.21
CA THR A 551 -4.98 8.76 -8.04
C THR A 551 -5.56 7.44 -8.54
N ARG A 552 -4.74 6.47 -8.98
CA ARG A 552 -5.20 5.13 -9.36
C ARG A 552 -5.98 4.44 -8.25
N TRP A 553 -5.48 4.45 -7.02
CA TRP A 553 -6.20 3.89 -5.87
C TRP A 553 -7.54 4.59 -5.59
N ALA A 554 -7.61 5.92 -5.73
CA ALA A 554 -8.86 6.66 -5.56
C ALA A 554 -9.89 6.34 -6.67
N ILE A 555 -9.47 6.26 -7.94
CA ILE A 555 -10.37 5.84 -9.04
C ILE A 555 -10.87 4.42 -8.79
N GLY A 556 -9.97 3.46 -8.51
CA GLY A 556 -10.33 2.06 -8.29
C GLY A 556 -11.27 1.85 -7.11
N THR A 557 -11.10 2.64 -6.05
CA THR A 557 -12.01 2.68 -4.90
C THR A 557 -13.41 3.13 -5.31
N VAL A 558 -13.53 4.25 -6.04
CA VAL A 558 -14.82 4.82 -6.46
C VAL A 558 -15.51 3.93 -7.51
N ASP A 559 -14.76 3.42 -8.49
CA ASP A 559 -15.22 2.47 -9.51
C ASP A 559 -15.77 1.17 -8.90
N THR A 560 -15.00 0.53 -8.01
CA THR A 560 -15.42 -0.66 -7.26
C THR A 560 -16.68 -0.37 -6.45
N SER A 561 -16.78 0.82 -5.86
CA SER A 561 -17.93 1.23 -5.06
C SER A 561 -19.19 1.41 -5.91
N PHE A 562 -19.12 2.06 -7.08
CA PHE A 562 -20.24 2.12 -8.02
C PHE A 562 -20.68 0.72 -8.48
N LYS A 563 -19.72 -0.15 -8.84
CA LYS A 563 -19.97 -1.55 -9.25
C LYS A 563 -20.58 -2.46 -8.16
N LEU A 564 -20.63 -1.97 -6.91
CA LEU A 564 -21.17 -2.64 -5.73
C LEU A 564 -22.25 -1.83 -5.01
N ASN A 565 -22.87 -0.83 -5.66
CA ASN A 565 -23.89 0.06 -5.08
C ASN A 565 -23.48 0.68 -3.73
N PHE A 566 -22.23 1.17 -3.65
CA PHE A 566 -21.59 1.68 -2.43
C PHE A 566 -21.61 0.70 -1.24
N CYS A 567 -21.64 -0.61 -1.52
CA CYS A 567 -21.86 -1.69 -0.56
C CYS A 567 -23.19 -1.64 0.22
N LEU A 568 -24.12 -0.77 -0.16
CA LEU A 568 -25.38 -0.59 0.55
C LEU A 568 -26.36 -1.75 0.28
N TYR A 569 -26.57 -2.13 -0.98
CA TYR A 569 -27.59 -3.11 -1.38
C TYR A 569 -27.23 -3.91 -2.65
N GLY A 570 -27.97 -5.01 -2.87
CA GLY A 570 -27.82 -5.90 -4.03
C GLY A 570 -27.11 -7.23 -3.71
N GLU A 571 -27.29 -8.22 -4.60
CA GLU A 571 -26.85 -9.61 -4.37
C GLU A 571 -25.34 -9.74 -4.09
N LYS A 572 -24.50 -8.98 -4.81
CA LYS A 572 -23.03 -8.98 -4.63
C LYS A 572 -22.55 -8.61 -3.22
N VAL A 573 -23.41 -8.00 -2.40
CA VAL A 573 -23.10 -7.58 -1.03
C VAL A 573 -24.11 -8.13 0.00
N LYS A 574 -24.95 -9.11 -0.38
CA LYS A 574 -26.13 -9.55 0.38
C LYS A 574 -25.83 -10.04 1.79
N GLN A 575 -24.75 -10.79 1.98
CA GLN A 575 -24.40 -11.36 3.29
C GLN A 575 -23.54 -10.44 4.16
N MET A 576 -23.20 -9.23 3.71
CA MET A 576 -22.50 -8.26 4.55
C MET A 576 -23.34 -7.82 5.76
N THR A 577 -22.71 -7.84 6.92
CA THR A 577 -23.21 -7.19 8.14
C THR A 577 -23.25 -5.67 7.97
N THR A 578 -24.10 -4.98 8.74
CA THR A 578 -24.23 -3.52 8.74
C THR A 578 -22.89 -2.80 8.93
N ALA A 579 -21.98 -3.36 9.73
CA ALA A 579 -20.66 -2.78 9.97
C ALA A 579 -19.72 -2.87 8.75
N GLN A 580 -19.82 -3.96 7.98
CA GLN A 580 -19.08 -4.14 6.73
C GLN A 580 -19.63 -3.22 5.64
N ARG A 581 -20.96 -3.13 5.49
CA ARG A 581 -21.64 -2.18 4.59
C ARG A 581 -21.24 -0.74 4.86
N PHE A 582 -21.31 -0.31 6.13
CA PHE A 582 -20.94 1.04 6.53
C PHE A 582 -19.47 1.37 6.23
N SER A 583 -18.56 0.42 6.46
CA SER A 583 -17.14 0.60 6.15
C SER A 583 -16.86 0.72 4.65
N GLY A 584 -17.57 -0.06 3.81
CA GLY A 584 -17.47 0.05 2.35
C GLY A 584 -18.05 1.37 1.81
N PHE A 585 -19.25 1.74 2.28
CA PHE A 585 -19.90 3.01 1.95
C PHE A 585 -19.00 4.21 2.31
N LEU A 586 -18.50 4.25 3.54
CA LEU A 586 -17.68 5.34 4.04
C LEU A 586 -16.42 5.56 3.21
N TYR A 587 -15.71 4.49 2.83
CA TYR A 587 -14.46 4.61 2.08
C TYR A 587 -14.64 5.24 0.69
N ALA A 588 -15.75 4.88 0.03
CA ALA A 588 -16.20 5.55 -1.18
C ALA A 588 -16.51 7.03 -0.94
N THR A 589 -17.28 7.35 0.11
CA THR A 589 -17.62 8.73 0.46
C THR A 589 -16.38 9.58 0.80
N LEU A 590 -15.39 9.02 1.50
CA LEU A 590 -14.13 9.71 1.82
C LEU A 590 -13.28 10.00 0.57
N SER A 591 -13.38 9.16 -0.46
CA SER A 591 -12.75 9.41 -1.77
C SER A 591 -13.45 10.56 -2.50
N LEU A 592 -14.80 10.54 -2.56
CA LEU A 592 -15.60 11.60 -3.18
C LEU A 592 -15.51 12.94 -2.42
N TYR A 593 -15.36 12.91 -1.09
CA TYR A 593 -15.20 14.08 -0.22
C TYR A 593 -14.03 14.98 -0.62
N THR A 594 -12.97 14.45 -1.25
CA THR A 594 -11.85 15.27 -1.75
C THR A 594 -12.31 16.40 -2.67
N ILE A 595 -13.43 16.23 -3.39
CA ILE A 595 -14.06 17.28 -4.20
C ILE A 595 -14.56 18.44 -3.31
N LEU A 596 -15.32 18.13 -2.26
CA LEU A 596 -15.86 19.13 -1.32
C LEU A 596 -14.74 19.82 -0.54
N LEU A 597 -13.73 19.06 -0.10
CA LEU A 597 -12.53 19.59 0.55
C LEU A 597 -11.76 20.55 -0.37
N THR A 598 -11.56 20.18 -1.64
CA THR A 598 -10.91 21.04 -2.65
C THR A 598 -11.69 22.34 -2.84
N LEU A 599 -13.01 22.25 -3.05
CA LEU A 599 -13.89 23.42 -3.20
C LEU A 599 -13.82 24.32 -1.96
N SER A 600 -13.86 23.75 -0.75
CA SER A 600 -13.76 24.53 0.49
C SER A 600 -12.43 25.23 0.67
N MET A 601 -11.33 24.57 0.28
CA MET A 601 -10.00 25.14 0.38
C MET A 601 -9.89 26.33 -0.56
N PHE A 602 -10.19 26.16 -1.85
CA PHE A 602 -10.11 27.24 -2.84
C PHE A 602 -11.10 28.40 -2.60
N ALA A 603 -12.15 28.21 -1.79
CA ALA A 603 -13.01 29.32 -1.33
C ALA A 603 -12.29 30.29 -0.36
N ILE A 604 -11.35 29.80 0.46
CA ILE A 604 -10.66 30.59 1.50
C ILE A 604 -9.96 31.85 0.93
N PRO A 605 -9.08 31.77 -0.08
CA PRO A 605 -8.44 32.96 -0.65
C PRO A 605 -9.44 33.95 -1.24
N ILE A 606 -10.56 33.47 -1.82
CA ILE A 606 -11.61 34.33 -2.37
C ILE A 606 -12.26 35.14 -1.25
N ILE A 607 -12.67 34.47 -0.16
CA ILE A 607 -13.30 35.11 1.01
C ILE A 607 -12.35 36.14 1.66
N LEU A 608 -11.06 35.83 1.76
CA LEU A 608 -10.05 36.76 2.27
C LEU A 608 -9.90 37.98 1.34
N VAL A 609 -9.80 37.80 0.02
CA VAL A 609 -9.72 38.93 -0.92
C VAL A 609 -10.98 39.81 -0.90
N MET A 610 -12.16 39.23 -0.63
CA MET A 610 -13.40 39.99 -0.41
C MET A 610 -13.37 40.88 0.85
N GLY A 611 -12.52 40.56 1.84
CA GLY A 611 -12.33 41.38 3.05
C GLY A 611 -13.60 41.60 3.88
N LYS A 612 -14.47 40.59 3.95
CA LYS A 612 -15.62 40.55 4.88
C LYS A 612 -15.23 39.74 6.13
N PRO A 613 -15.89 39.95 7.29
CA PRO A 613 -15.64 39.14 8.48
C PRO A 613 -15.87 37.65 8.17
N LEU A 614 -14.96 36.79 8.62
CA LEU A 614 -15.17 35.34 8.56
C LEU A 614 -16.27 34.90 9.54
N VAL A 615 -16.46 35.66 10.61
CA VAL A 615 -17.41 35.37 11.68
C VAL A 615 -18.26 36.61 11.96
N ALA A 616 -19.57 36.50 11.77
CA ALA A 616 -20.54 37.54 12.12
C ALA A 616 -21.12 37.29 13.53
N TYR A 617 -21.40 38.39 14.23
CA TYR A 617 -21.91 38.43 15.60
C TYR A 617 -22.71 39.71 15.79
N ALA A 618 -23.72 39.70 16.68
CA ALA A 618 -24.55 40.87 16.95
C ALA A 618 -24.01 41.77 18.09
N ASN A 619 -23.16 41.23 18.98
CA ASN A 619 -22.56 41.95 20.10
C ASN A 619 -21.29 41.24 20.61
N TYR A 620 -20.53 41.91 21.48
CA TYR A 620 -19.25 41.40 21.99
C TYR A 620 -19.36 40.12 22.85
N GLU A 621 -20.48 39.88 23.54
CA GLU A 621 -20.67 38.62 24.28
C GLU A 621 -20.77 37.42 23.32
N GLN A 622 -21.50 37.57 22.22
CA GLN A 622 -21.54 36.56 21.16
C GLN A 622 -20.14 36.28 20.59
N LEU A 623 -19.33 37.32 20.34
CA LEU A 623 -17.94 37.16 19.88
C LEU A 623 -17.08 36.38 20.90
N ARG A 624 -17.19 36.70 22.20
CA ARG A 624 -16.51 35.95 23.27
C ARG A 624 -16.97 34.50 23.34
N TRP A 625 -18.27 34.23 23.22
CA TRP A 625 -18.80 32.86 23.20
C TRP A 625 -18.26 32.07 21.99
N LEU A 626 -18.22 32.68 20.80
CA LEU A 626 -17.67 32.08 19.59
C LEU A 626 -16.17 31.76 19.72
N ILE A 627 -15.37 32.67 20.30
CA ILE A 627 -13.95 32.44 20.61
C ILE A 627 -13.79 31.26 21.57
N ARG A 628 -14.58 31.21 22.65
CA ARG A 628 -14.51 30.14 23.66
C ARG A 628 -14.95 28.78 23.12
N ALA A 629 -15.99 28.73 22.29
CA ALA A 629 -16.42 27.52 21.60
C ALA A 629 -15.40 27.05 20.55
N CYS A 630 -14.81 27.97 19.79
CA CYS A 630 -13.75 27.67 18.82
C CYS A 630 -12.49 27.12 19.49
N PHE A 631 -12.08 27.70 20.63
CA PHE A 631 -11.02 27.16 21.48
C PHE A 631 -11.33 25.74 21.94
N ALA A 632 -12.53 25.51 22.50
CA ALA A 632 -12.94 24.20 22.98
C ALA A 632 -12.90 23.13 21.87
N ALA A 633 -13.45 23.44 20.69
CA ALA A 633 -13.41 22.57 19.52
C ALA A 633 -11.96 22.31 19.03
N THR A 634 -11.14 23.37 18.93
CA THR A 634 -9.75 23.27 18.48
C THR A 634 -8.89 22.40 19.39
N ILE A 635 -8.94 22.63 20.71
CA ILE A 635 -8.12 21.90 21.68
C ILE A 635 -8.59 20.45 21.81
N THR A 636 -9.89 20.19 21.84
CA THR A 636 -10.41 18.81 21.90
C THR A 636 -10.10 18.03 20.62
N ASN A 637 -10.13 18.66 19.45
CA ASN A 637 -9.67 18.04 18.21
C ASN A 637 -8.15 17.73 18.23
N ARG A 638 -7.30 18.69 18.64
CA ARG A 638 -5.84 18.46 18.73
C ARG A 638 -5.47 17.36 19.74
N LEU A 639 -6.22 17.25 20.86
CA LEU A 639 -6.07 16.13 21.81
C LEU A 639 -6.55 14.80 21.22
N CYS A 640 -7.61 14.80 20.42
CA CYS A 640 -8.08 13.62 19.70
C CYS A 640 -7.06 13.14 18.67
N GLU A 641 -6.53 14.03 17.83
CA GLU A 641 -5.45 13.73 16.86
C GLU A 641 -4.21 13.16 17.56
N PHE A 642 -3.76 13.79 18.65
CA PHE A 642 -2.62 13.28 19.43
C PHE A 642 -2.84 11.85 19.91
N ALA A 643 -4.01 11.55 20.48
CA ALA A 643 -4.36 10.20 20.94
C ALA A 643 -4.49 9.19 19.78
N LEU A 644 -5.04 9.63 18.65
CA LEU A 644 -5.30 8.83 17.45
C LEU A 644 -4.00 8.46 16.70
N PHE A 645 -3.01 9.35 16.68
CA PHE A 645 -1.78 9.19 15.88
C PHE A 645 -0.66 8.43 16.62
N ILE A 646 -0.74 8.29 17.95
CA ILE A 646 0.23 7.57 18.80
C ILE A 646 0.65 6.15 18.28
N PRO A 647 -0.26 5.32 17.73
CA PRO A 647 0.08 4.01 17.15
C PRO A 647 1.06 4.07 15.98
N ALA A 648 0.88 5.01 15.06
CA ALA A 648 1.69 5.20 13.86
C ALA A 648 2.86 6.19 14.05
N GLY A 649 2.96 6.78 15.25
CA GLY A 649 3.82 7.93 15.52
C GLY A 649 3.09 9.23 15.23
N TYR A 650 3.10 10.14 16.22
CA TYR A 650 2.35 11.38 16.20
C TYR A 650 2.64 12.25 14.96
N HIS A 651 3.92 12.49 14.67
CA HIS A 651 4.34 13.24 13.49
C HIS A 651 3.92 12.56 12.17
N THR A 652 3.81 11.23 12.13
CA THR A 652 3.40 10.49 10.94
C THR A 652 1.91 10.69 10.65
N GLY A 653 1.07 10.70 11.69
CA GLY A 653 -0.34 11.11 11.55
C GLY A 653 -0.49 12.58 11.13
N GLN A 654 0.29 13.49 11.72
CA GLN A 654 0.30 14.91 11.32
C GLN A 654 0.72 15.10 9.84
N ARG A 655 1.71 14.35 9.34
CA ARG A 655 2.03 14.31 7.90
C ARG A 655 0.88 13.75 7.07
N GLY A 656 0.18 12.73 7.56
CA GLY A 656 -1.05 12.21 6.96
C GLY A 656 -2.14 13.28 6.79
N SER A 657 -2.39 14.10 7.80
CA SER A 657 -3.34 15.23 7.71
C SER A 657 -2.93 16.26 6.65
N ARG A 658 -1.65 16.64 6.62
CA ARG A 658 -1.11 17.58 5.60
C ARG A 658 -1.17 17.00 4.18
N TYR A 659 -0.91 15.70 4.05
CA TYR A 659 -1.04 14.93 2.81
C TYR A 659 -2.48 14.94 2.28
N GLN A 660 -3.49 14.76 3.14
CA GLN A 660 -4.89 14.80 2.71
C GLN A 660 -5.25 16.16 2.08
N LEU A 661 -4.76 17.26 2.67
CA LEU A 661 -4.96 18.59 2.08
C LEU A 661 -4.30 18.72 0.70
N TRP A 662 -3.00 18.41 0.56
CA TRP A 662 -2.32 18.65 -0.71
C TRP A 662 -2.65 17.63 -1.81
N MET A 663 -3.02 16.40 -1.48
CA MET A 663 -3.55 15.46 -2.47
C MET A 663 -5.01 15.71 -2.85
N SER A 664 -5.79 16.44 -2.06
CA SER A 664 -7.23 16.63 -2.34
C SER A 664 -7.55 17.15 -3.75
N PRO A 665 -6.83 18.15 -4.33
CA PRO A 665 -7.21 18.68 -5.65
C PRO A 665 -6.84 17.73 -6.78
N TYR A 666 -5.77 16.94 -6.63
CA TYR A 666 -5.40 15.88 -7.58
C TYR A 666 -6.45 14.77 -7.61
N ILE A 667 -6.90 14.31 -6.44
CA ILE A 667 -7.90 13.25 -6.34
C ILE A 667 -9.26 13.78 -6.83
N ALA A 668 -9.65 15.00 -6.43
CA ALA A 668 -10.87 15.65 -6.88
C ALA A 668 -10.92 15.79 -8.41
N LEU A 669 -9.89 16.38 -9.02
CA LEU A 669 -9.80 16.53 -10.47
C LEU A 669 -9.86 15.18 -11.18
N CYS A 670 -9.20 14.16 -10.64
CA CYS A 670 -9.18 12.82 -11.21
C CYS A 670 -10.57 12.14 -11.16
N ILE A 671 -11.27 12.22 -10.03
CA ILE A 671 -12.64 11.70 -9.87
C ILE A 671 -13.62 12.46 -10.78
N ILE A 672 -13.54 13.79 -10.80
CA ILE A 672 -14.38 14.65 -11.66
C ILE A 672 -14.21 14.26 -13.14
N ARG A 673 -12.97 14.06 -13.61
CA ARG A 673 -12.70 13.64 -14.99
C ARG A 673 -13.07 12.20 -15.28
N SER A 674 -13.09 11.31 -14.30
CA SER A 674 -13.36 9.88 -14.51
C SER A 674 -14.85 9.52 -14.42
N PHE A 675 -15.65 10.27 -13.63
CA PHE A 675 -17.03 9.90 -13.30
C PHE A 675 -18.08 11.03 -13.50
N ILE A 676 -17.68 12.28 -13.76
CA ILE A 676 -18.61 13.42 -13.80
C ILE A 676 -18.57 14.16 -15.15
N LEU A 677 -17.38 14.42 -15.70
CA LEU A 677 -17.25 15.14 -16.97
C LEU A 677 -17.43 14.22 -18.18
N PRO A 678 -18.21 14.63 -19.20
CA PRO A 678 -18.22 13.96 -20.50
C PRO A 678 -16.87 14.17 -21.21
N THR A 679 -16.55 13.29 -22.16
CA THR A 679 -15.26 13.28 -22.88
C THR A 679 -14.92 14.61 -23.56
N TRP A 680 -15.92 15.32 -24.11
CA TRP A 680 -15.74 16.62 -24.75
C TRP A 680 -15.41 17.77 -23.77
N LEU A 681 -15.70 17.61 -22.48
CA LEU A 681 -15.20 18.48 -21.39
C LEU A 681 -13.87 17.98 -20.79
N GLY A 682 -13.17 17.09 -21.48
CA GLY A 682 -11.94 16.47 -20.99
C GLY A 682 -12.16 15.33 -20.00
N GLY A 683 -13.36 14.75 -19.94
CA GLY A 683 -13.61 13.47 -19.29
C GLY A 683 -12.71 12.37 -19.84
N GLN A 684 -12.26 11.45 -18.98
CA GLN A 684 -11.24 10.46 -19.29
C GLN A 684 -11.55 9.11 -18.63
N THR A 685 -11.77 8.09 -19.46
CA THR A 685 -11.63 6.70 -19.04
C THR A 685 -10.16 6.44 -18.72
N GLN A 686 -9.85 6.13 -17.47
CA GLN A 686 -8.46 6.02 -17.01
C GLN A 686 -7.85 4.67 -17.41
N ALA A 687 -6.99 4.69 -18.43
CA ALA A 687 -6.20 3.54 -18.82
C ALA A 687 -5.18 3.20 -17.72
N PHE A 688 -5.20 1.96 -17.22
CA PHE A 688 -4.21 1.48 -16.27
C PHE A 688 -2.83 1.46 -16.93
N LYS A 689 -1.83 2.04 -16.26
CA LYS A 689 -0.41 1.77 -16.53
C LYS A 689 0.23 1.19 -15.26
N PRO A 690 0.98 0.07 -15.36
CA PRO A 690 1.80 -0.41 -14.25
C PRO A 690 2.67 0.73 -13.69
N THR A 691 2.87 0.73 -12.37
CA THR A 691 3.53 1.87 -11.68
C THR A 691 4.89 1.51 -11.09
N GLY A 692 5.21 0.21 -10.93
CA GLY A 692 6.55 -0.27 -10.56
C GLY A 692 7.53 -0.16 -11.74
N SER A 693 7.13 -0.64 -12.93
CA SER A 693 7.88 -0.51 -14.18
C SER A 693 7.98 0.90 -14.80
N LEU A 694 7.93 1.95 -13.96
CA LEU A 694 8.11 3.35 -14.37
C LEU A 694 9.33 3.96 -13.68
N GLY A 695 10.49 3.85 -14.32
CA GLY A 695 11.70 4.58 -13.91
C GLY A 695 11.46 6.09 -13.82
N SER A 696 12.16 6.75 -12.90
CA SER A 696 11.93 8.16 -12.59
C SER A 696 12.22 9.09 -13.78
N ALA A 697 11.36 10.09 -13.97
CA ALA A 697 11.56 11.11 -15.01
C ALA A 697 12.52 12.24 -14.56
N LEU A 698 12.66 12.44 -13.25
CA LEU A 698 13.41 13.54 -12.64
C LEU A 698 14.58 13.07 -11.75
N ASN A 699 14.68 11.76 -11.49
CA ASN A 699 15.65 11.08 -10.63
C ASN A 699 15.77 11.77 -9.27
N GLU A 700 14.62 12.09 -8.66
CA GLU A 700 14.55 13.06 -7.56
C GLU A 700 15.36 12.66 -6.33
N ARG A 701 15.50 11.37 -6.05
CA ARG A 701 16.18 10.85 -4.84
C ARG A 701 17.66 10.56 -5.00
N ASP A 702 18.14 10.30 -6.21
CA ASP A 702 19.55 10.03 -6.45
C ASP A 702 20.33 11.34 -6.64
N PRO A 703 21.23 11.72 -5.71
CA PRO A 703 22.00 12.95 -5.83
C PRO A 703 22.96 12.97 -7.04
N LYS A 704 23.28 11.81 -7.65
CA LYS A 704 24.17 11.71 -8.82
C LYS A 704 23.45 12.09 -10.12
N THR A 705 22.22 11.63 -10.35
CA THR A 705 21.49 11.78 -11.62
C THR A 705 20.24 12.68 -11.56
N ARG A 706 19.89 13.21 -10.38
CA ARG A 706 18.84 14.23 -10.13
C ARG A 706 18.91 15.37 -11.14
N LYS A 707 17.81 15.62 -11.86
CA LYS A 707 17.76 16.75 -12.81
C LYS A 707 17.79 18.09 -12.04
N GLY A 708 18.42 19.11 -12.62
CA GLY A 708 18.59 20.42 -11.98
C GLY A 708 17.28 21.12 -11.61
N MET A 709 17.32 21.99 -10.59
CA MET A 709 16.14 22.55 -9.90
C MET A 709 15.08 23.15 -10.85
N LEU A 710 15.49 23.91 -11.87
CA LEU A 710 14.54 24.51 -12.84
C LEU A 710 13.75 23.44 -13.63
N ARG A 711 14.36 22.29 -13.95
CA ARG A 711 13.67 21.18 -14.62
C ARG A 711 12.72 20.45 -13.66
N ARG A 712 13.06 20.33 -12.37
CA ARG A 712 12.16 19.78 -11.34
C ARG A 712 10.96 20.70 -11.10
N LEU A 713 11.20 21.99 -10.92
CA LEU A 713 10.15 23.01 -10.78
C LEU A 713 9.21 23.00 -11.98
N TRP A 714 9.73 22.97 -13.22
CA TRP A 714 8.89 22.85 -14.41
C TRP A 714 8.09 21.55 -14.42
N GLY A 715 8.74 20.40 -14.15
CA GLY A 715 8.08 19.10 -14.11
C GLY A 715 6.96 19.04 -13.06
N VAL A 716 7.22 19.48 -11.84
CA VAL A 716 6.25 19.42 -10.74
C VAL A 716 5.14 20.47 -10.88
N LEU A 717 5.48 21.73 -11.17
CA LEU A 717 4.48 22.80 -11.30
C LEU A 717 3.62 22.67 -12.56
N ILE A 718 4.22 22.35 -13.71
CA ILE A 718 3.53 22.33 -15.00
C ILE A 718 3.07 20.90 -15.34
N ASN A 719 3.99 19.96 -15.54
CA ASN A 719 3.64 18.61 -16.03
C ASN A 719 2.83 17.81 -14.99
N TYR A 720 3.07 18.04 -13.70
CA TYR A 720 2.32 17.49 -12.57
C TYR A 720 1.42 18.53 -11.88
N MET A 721 1.07 19.61 -12.59
CA MET A 721 0.06 20.62 -12.23
C MET A 721 0.21 21.33 -10.87
N ALA A 722 1.31 21.18 -10.11
CA ALA A 722 1.45 21.81 -8.79
C ALA A 722 1.44 23.35 -8.81
N ILE A 723 1.37 23.99 -9.99
CA ILE A 723 1.10 25.43 -10.16
C ILE A 723 -0.18 25.88 -9.42
N PHE A 724 -1.21 25.04 -9.28
CA PHE A 724 -2.40 25.42 -8.49
C PHE A 724 -2.12 25.55 -7.00
N HIS A 725 -1.12 24.83 -6.45
CA HIS A 725 -0.66 25.04 -5.08
C HIS A 725 0.06 26.39 -4.93
N LEU A 726 0.90 26.76 -5.90
CA LEU A 726 1.62 28.04 -5.87
C LEU A 726 0.62 29.21 -5.95
N ALA A 727 -0.35 29.11 -6.87
CA ALA A 727 -1.45 30.07 -6.99
C ALA A 727 -2.28 30.14 -5.69
N PHE A 728 -2.63 29.01 -5.09
CA PHE A 728 -3.37 28.98 -3.82
C PHE A 728 -2.62 29.70 -2.69
N VAL A 729 -1.35 29.33 -2.46
CA VAL A 729 -0.54 29.89 -1.36
C VAL A 729 -0.35 31.38 -1.57
N TYR A 730 -0.03 31.81 -2.81
CA TYR A 730 0.12 33.22 -3.16
C TYR A 730 -1.18 34.01 -2.92
N LEU A 731 -2.31 33.56 -3.48
CA LEU A 731 -3.61 34.24 -3.33
C LEU A 731 -4.08 34.29 -1.87
N THR A 732 -3.81 33.25 -1.08
CA THR A 732 -4.16 33.22 0.34
C THR A 732 -3.33 34.22 1.13
N LEU A 733 -2.01 34.26 0.92
CA LEU A 733 -1.12 35.23 1.59
C LEU A 733 -1.44 36.68 1.18
N VAL A 734 -1.70 36.94 -0.11
CA VAL A 734 -2.17 38.25 -0.59
C VAL A 734 -3.52 38.61 0.04
N GLY A 735 -4.45 37.67 0.14
CA GLY A 735 -5.74 37.87 0.83
C GLY A 735 -5.58 38.23 2.30
N VAL A 736 -4.69 37.56 3.04
CA VAL A 736 -4.35 37.89 4.44
C VAL A 736 -3.74 39.28 4.54
N VAL A 737 -2.78 39.65 3.68
CA VAL A 737 -2.13 40.97 3.69
C VAL A 737 -3.13 42.08 3.38
N LEU A 738 -3.95 41.94 2.33
CA LEU A 738 -4.98 42.92 1.96
C LEU A 738 -6.04 43.08 3.06
N THR A 739 -6.45 41.97 3.69
CA THR A 739 -7.40 42.01 4.82
C THR A 739 -6.79 42.71 6.04
N SER A 740 -5.53 42.40 6.36
CA SER A 740 -4.83 43.02 7.48
C SER A 740 -4.66 44.52 7.25
N TYR A 741 -4.23 44.92 6.04
CA TYR A 741 -4.13 46.33 5.65
C TYR A 741 -5.48 47.06 5.77
N ARG A 742 -6.59 46.45 5.33
CA ARG A 742 -7.93 47.03 5.51
C ARG A 742 -8.28 47.22 7.00
N CYS A 743 -7.94 46.28 7.87
CA CYS A 743 -8.15 46.45 9.31
C CYS A 743 -7.32 47.59 9.92
N PHE A 744 -6.06 47.79 9.49
CA PHE A 744 -5.23 48.92 9.92
C PHE A 744 -5.64 50.27 9.27
N TYR A 745 -6.32 50.26 8.12
CA TYR A 745 -6.75 51.47 7.42
C TYR A 745 -8.13 51.98 7.86
N VAL A 746 -8.99 51.11 8.40
CA VAL A 746 -10.38 51.43 8.77
C VAL A 746 -10.55 51.77 10.26
N ASN A 747 -9.60 51.39 11.12
CA ASN A 747 -9.72 51.56 12.57
C ASN A 747 -8.54 52.38 13.11
N ASP A 748 -8.83 53.52 13.76
CA ASP A 748 -7.81 54.37 14.38
C ASP A 748 -7.32 53.84 15.74
N ASP A 749 -8.11 53.00 16.42
CA ASP A 749 -7.77 52.42 17.72
C ASP A 749 -7.19 50.99 17.62
N LEU A 750 -6.27 50.67 18.53
CA LEU A 750 -5.59 49.38 18.60
C LEU A 750 -6.54 48.23 18.94
N ARG A 751 -7.53 48.43 19.82
CA ARG A 751 -8.51 47.39 20.19
C ARG A 751 -9.37 47.02 19.00
N ASP A 752 -9.89 48.02 18.29
CA ASP A 752 -10.78 47.81 17.15
C ASP A 752 -10.01 47.23 15.95
N THR A 753 -8.75 47.65 15.74
CA THR A 753 -7.82 46.99 14.80
C THR A 753 -7.61 45.51 15.13
N LEU A 754 -7.33 45.17 16.39
CA LEU A 754 -7.11 43.78 16.83
C LEU A 754 -8.40 42.93 16.71
N MET A 755 -9.56 43.50 17.05
CA MET A 755 -10.85 42.84 16.86
C MET A 755 -11.18 42.63 15.38
N CYS A 756 -10.87 43.59 14.51
CA CYS A 756 -10.99 43.44 13.07
C CYS A 756 -10.09 42.29 12.57
N LEU A 757 -8.82 42.26 12.96
CA LEU A 757 -7.89 41.18 12.57
C LEU A 757 -8.42 39.80 12.99
N ILE A 758 -8.84 39.63 14.26
CA ILE A 758 -9.39 38.38 14.80
C ILE A 758 -10.64 37.94 14.03
N THR A 759 -11.58 38.85 13.76
CA THR A 759 -12.86 38.53 13.10
C THR A 759 -12.74 38.29 11.59
N HIS A 760 -11.60 38.69 11.00
CA HIS A 760 -11.26 38.44 9.60
C HIS A 760 -10.13 37.41 9.49
N ALA A 761 -8.94 37.79 9.00
CA ALA A 761 -7.88 36.85 8.61
C ALA A 761 -7.28 36.05 9.77
N PHE A 762 -7.32 36.57 11.01
CA PHE A 762 -6.64 35.97 12.17
C PHE A 762 -7.61 35.20 13.09
N TRP A 763 -8.73 34.69 12.58
CA TRP A 763 -9.61 33.83 13.39
C TRP A 763 -8.85 32.61 13.93
N PRO A 764 -8.91 32.30 15.24
CA PRO A 764 -8.22 31.14 15.80
C PRO A 764 -8.63 29.83 15.11
N PRO A 765 -7.71 28.87 14.85
CA PRO A 765 -6.29 28.84 15.23
C PRO A 765 -5.33 29.36 14.14
N LEU A 766 -5.69 30.39 13.36
CA LEU A 766 -4.93 30.84 12.18
C LEU A 766 -4.83 29.75 11.08
N THR A 767 -5.96 29.10 10.77
CA THR A 767 -6.05 27.94 9.87
C THR A 767 -5.37 28.12 8.51
N PHE A 768 -5.28 29.36 8.00
CA PHE A 768 -4.58 29.65 6.75
C PHE A 768 -3.10 29.25 6.79
N ILE A 769 -2.42 29.33 7.95
CA ILE A 769 -1.01 28.95 8.09
C ILE A 769 -0.84 27.45 7.79
N PHE A 770 -1.68 26.61 8.41
CA PHE A 770 -1.64 25.16 8.23
C PHE A 770 -1.97 24.74 6.79
N ILE A 771 -2.98 25.36 6.17
CA ILE A 771 -3.36 25.06 4.78
C ILE A 771 -2.28 25.54 3.80
N CYS A 772 -1.73 26.76 3.98
CA CYS A 772 -0.64 27.25 3.15
C CYS A 772 0.62 26.39 3.29
N SER A 773 1.03 26.01 4.51
CA SER A 773 2.20 25.15 4.71
C SER A 773 1.98 23.74 4.14
N SER A 774 0.76 23.18 4.29
CA SER A 774 0.41 21.90 3.67
C SER A 774 0.51 21.96 2.15
N LEU A 775 -0.06 22.99 1.52
CA LEU A 775 -0.01 23.16 0.06
C LEU A 775 1.37 23.61 -0.45
N TRP A 776 2.26 24.12 0.40
CA TRP A 776 3.64 24.36 0.02
C TRP A 776 4.45 23.06 -0.14
N THR A 777 3.98 21.92 0.38
CA THR A 777 4.73 20.64 0.40
C THR A 777 5.23 20.19 -0.98
N PRO A 778 4.43 20.15 -2.06
CA PRO A 778 4.92 19.82 -3.41
C PRO A 778 5.98 20.79 -3.95
N ILE A 779 5.92 22.07 -3.55
CA ILE A 779 6.82 23.13 -4.03
C ILE A 779 8.15 23.03 -3.32
N ALA A 780 8.13 22.86 -1.99
CA ALA A 780 9.32 22.57 -1.19
C ALA A 780 10.03 21.30 -1.69
N TYR A 781 9.27 20.23 -1.96
CA TYR A 781 9.80 18.96 -2.47
C TYR A 781 10.38 19.09 -3.91
N ALA A 782 9.81 19.94 -4.77
CA ALA A 782 10.39 20.23 -6.09
C ALA A 782 11.72 21.02 -5.99
N ILE A 783 11.81 21.94 -5.03
CA ILE A 783 13.00 22.74 -4.74
C ILE A 783 14.10 21.84 -4.17
N ASP A 784 13.82 21.08 -3.11
CA ASP A 784 14.80 20.21 -2.44
C ASP A 784 14.18 18.85 -2.08
N PRO A 785 14.18 17.87 -3.00
CA PRO A 785 13.73 16.52 -2.71
C PRO A 785 14.77 15.78 -1.84
N PRO A 786 14.34 14.84 -0.98
CA PRO A 786 15.24 14.11 -0.09
C PRO A 786 16.19 13.21 -0.91
N ASN A 787 17.42 13.06 -0.43
CA ASN A 787 18.36 12.07 -0.96
C ASN A 787 18.01 10.68 -0.42
N MET A 788 18.20 9.64 -1.23
CA MET A 788 18.24 8.24 -0.77
C MET A 788 19.53 7.56 -1.22
N PRO A 789 20.02 6.56 -0.46
CA PRO A 789 21.04 5.65 -0.96
C PRO A 789 20.45 4.69 -2.01
N GLU A 790 21.32 4.00 -2.75
CA GLU A 790 20.93 2.98 -3.73
C GLU A 790 20.24 1.78 -3.05
N ARG A 791 19.30 1.11 -3.76
CA ARG A 791 18.46 0.03 -3.20
C ARG A 791 19.27 -1.02 -2.43
N GLU A 792 20.40 -1.45 -2.97
CA GLU A 792 21.27 -2.46 -2.36
C GLU A 792 21.78 -2.05 -0.97
N GLN A 793 22.03 -0.77 -0.75
CA GLN A 793 22.50 -0.23 0.54
C GLN A 793 21.41 -0.19 1.62
N LEU A 794 20.16 -0.52 1.27
CA LEU A 794 19.02 -0.66 2.19
C LEU A 794 18.77 -2.11 2.61
N LEU A 795 19.55 -3.07 2.07
CA LEU A 795 19.36 -4.51 2.18
C LEU A 795 20.56 -5.17 2.87
N ASP A 796 20.28 -6.04 3.85
CA ASP A 796 21.24 -6.98 4.44
C ASP A 796 21.08 -8.33 3.70
N ARG A 797 22.09 -8.78 2.93
CA ARG A 797 22.04 -10.11 2.26
C ARG A 797 22.56 -11.23 3.13
N ASP A 798 21.86 -12.36 3.18
CA ASP A 798 22.42 -13.58 3.78
C ASP A 798 23.54 -14.16 2.89
N PRO A 799 24.73 -14.46 3.44
CA PRO A 799 25.89 -14.89 2.65
C PRO A 799 25.83 -16.33 2.13
N LYS A 800 24.72 -17.06 2.34
CA LYS A 800 24.52 -18.45 1.88
C LYS A 800 23.29 -18.59 1.00
N THR A 801 22.15 -18.03 1.41
CA THR A 801 20.91 -18.08 0.62
C THR A 801 20.81 -16.95 -0.40
N PHE A 802 21.65 -15.91 -0.27
CA PHE A 802 21.64 -14.66 -1.06
C PHE A 802 20.31 -13.89 -1.01
N VAL A 803 19.42 -14.26 -0.07
CA VAL A 803 18.18 -13.56 0.21
C VAL A 803 18.51 -12.18 0.76
N ALA A 804 17.89 -11.16 0.17
CA ALA A 804 18.01 -9.78 0.62
C ALA A 804 16.92 -9.47 1.64
N HIS A 805 17.30 -9.12 2.88
CA HIS A 805 16.37 -8.67 3.90
C HIS A 805 16.52 -7.16 4.12
N PRO A 806 15.47 -6.34 4.09
CA PRO A 806 15.65 -4.92 4.35
C PRO A 806 16.14 -4.66 5.78
N SER A 807 17.17 -3.82 5.88
CA SER A 807 17.92 -3.64 7.12
C SER A 807 17.11 -3.02 8.25
N LYS A 808 17.58 -3.21 9.49
CA LYS A 808 16.93 -2.67 10.72
C LYS A 808 16.89 -1.13 10.77
N GLN A 809 17.59 -0.46 9.85
CA GLN A 809 17.57 0.99 9.67
C GLN A 809 16.66 1.41 8.52
N SER A 810 16.70 0.72 7.36
CA SER A 810 15.84 1.05 6.22
C SER A 810 14.35 0.83 6.51
N LYS A 811 14.02 -0.15 7.35
CA LYS A 811 12.69 -0.39 7.94
C LYS A 811 12.18 0.71 8.90
N LYS A 812 12.80 1.90 8.97
CA LYS A 812 12.43 3.00 9.88
C LYS A 812 12.47 4.36 9.19
N ILE A 813 11.41 5.15 9.36
CA ILE A 813 11.37 6.55 8.90
C ILE A 813 12.18 7.43 9.86
N ALA A 814 13.25 8.06 9.38
CA ALA A 814 14.04 9.01 10.16
C ALA A 814 13.29 10.34 10.38
N PHE A 815 13.46 10.95 11.54
CA PHE A 815 13.00 12.32 11.81
C PHE A 815 13.90 13.35 11.09
N GLY A 816 13.38 14.52 10.75
CA GLY A 816 14.14 15.60 10.11
C GLY A 816 13.46 16.96 10.19
N GLY A 817 14.13 18.00 9.67
CA GLY A 817 13.79 19.41 9.91
C GLY A 817 12.37 19.83 9.52
N GLN A 818 11.77 19.20 8.49
CA GLN A 818 10.40 19.47 8.08
C GLN A 818 9.39 19.15 9.21
N ALA A 819 9.61 18.07 9.97
CA ALA A 819 8.76 17.72 11.11
C ALA A 819 8.91 18.75 12.24
N ALA A 820 10.14 19.19 12.55
CA ALA A 820 10.37 20.23 13.56
C ALA A 820 9.71 21.58 13.19
N TRP A 821 9.67 21.93 11.90
CA TRP A 821 8.90 23.09 11.42
C TRP A 821 7.39 22.92 11.65
N PHE A 822 6.83 21.76 11.32
CA PHE A 822 5.40 21.49 11.54
C PHE A 822 5.01 21.51 13.03
N GLU A 823 5.87 21.02 13.93
CA GLU A 823 5.66 21.13 15.38
C GLU A 823 5.75 22.59 15.87
N THR A 824 6.66 23.39 15.31
CA THR A 824 6.78 24.83 15.62
C THR A 824 5.51 25.57 15.22
N GLU A 825 5.02 25.35 14.00
CA GLU A 825 3.78 25.91 13.47
C GLU A 825 2.55 25.52 14.32
N LEU A 826 2.45 24.24 14.71
CA LEU A 826 1.35 23.76 15.54
C LEU A 826 1.43 24.34 16.97
N THR A 827 2.64 24.48 17.53
CA THR A 827 2.87 25.09 18.84
C THR A 827 2.46 26.56 18.84
N VAL A 828 2.91 27.35 17.85
CA VAL A 828 2.57 28.78 17.71
C VAL A 828 1.07 28.97 17.54
N THR A 829 0.41 28.19 16.68
CA THR A 829 -1.05 28.26 16.51
C THR A 829 -1.81 27.83 17.77
N THR A 830 -1.29 26.89 18.56
CA THR A 830 -1.86 26.52 19.87
C THR A 830 -1.76 27.70 20.84
N GLY A 831 -0.57 28.30 20.98
CA GLY A 831 -0.32 29.45 21.86
C GLY A 831 -1.18 30.66 21.51
N TYR A 832 -1.35 30.97 20.21
CA TYR A 832 -2.26 32.00 19.74
C TYR A 832 -3.72 31.72 20.14
N THR A 833 -4.19 30.49 19.95
CA THR A 833 -5.56 30.10 20.30
C THR A 833 -5.81 30.21 21.81
N ILE A 834 -4.84 29.81 22.64
CA ILE A 834 -4.87 29.99 24.11
C ILE A 834 -4.91 31.48 24.47
N LEU A 835 -4.08 32.32 23.83
CA LEU A 835 -4.02 33.75 24.11
C LEU A 835 -5.37 34.44 23.82
N VAL A 836 -5.95 34.22 22.64
CA VAL A 836 -7.26 34.81 22.28
C VAL A 836 -8.39 34.27 23.17
N PHE A 837 -8.33 32.99 23.57
CA PHE A 837 -9.25 32.42 24.56
C PHE A 837 -9.16 33.13 25.91
N VAL A 838 -7.96 33.31 26.48
CA VAL A 838 -7.76 33.97 27.78
C VAL A 838 -8.20 35.44 27.71
N LEU A 839 -7.82 36.17 26.65
CA LEU A 839 -8.22 37.56 26.45
C LEU A 839 -9.75 37.73 26.39
N SER A 840 -10.49 36.73 25.90
CA SER A 840 -11.96 36.77 25.85
C SER A 840 -12.65 36.82 27.22
N PHE A 841 -11.93 36.62 28.33
CA PHE A 841 -12.44 36.80 29.70
C PHE A 841 -12.09 38.17 30.31
N ILE A 842 -11.21 38.93 29.66
CA ILE A 842 -10.65 40.19 30.17
C ILE A 842 -11.20 41.39 29.38
N TYR A 843 -11.44 41.24 28.06
CA TYR A 843 -11.78 42.31 27.12
C TYR A 843 -13.04 42.04 26.30
#